data_AF-A0A5Q0H6M8-F1
#
_entry.id   AF-A0A5Q0H6M8-F1
#
_cell.length_a   1.000
_cell.length_b   1.000
_cell.length_c   1.000
_cell.angle_alpha   90.00
_cell.angle_beta   90.00
_cell.angle_gamma   90.00
#
_symmetry.space_group_name_H-M   'P 1'
#
loop_
_entity.id
_entity.type
_entity.pdbx_description
1 polymer ?
#
loop_
_entity_poly.entity_id
_entity_poly.type
_entity_poly.pdbx_seq_one_letter_code
_entity_poly.pdbx_strand_id
1 'polypeptide(L)'
;MRKVLAVLTALASALAVVGTTTGPASAAGLDLWPVITCNLQGATSGNDSKWTTTVVDYARAAEIVALQEAGPTPPGQHIGNIPIIPGAPGNSGFVQYHRWNVREGYEVYFLQTDQNGGGYQGGRNNLALVTQRPADEVTIVVNPVQDGRNALGVRFGDNWYFTYHALSSRTGQGGRDAQPMTQAIANFVNNQGPGRTWTVLGDFNREPGTFPLPPQSRIYNSGLPTHQSGGELDYAVSSDNVQDLPVQRLPGSSPDHYAVAIGTMRAAAQPQELRILPFGDSITFGAGSTTAAYRGPLWEQLRRQTNTTVSYVGSQHYGNIPDNDNEGHPGWKINDLIGITDSVMDTYKPNVVLLHIGTNDMNEAVDPAGAPDRLGTLMDRIFAKQPDVTLVVSTLVPSAHPDTGPRVSAFNGSLPQEVYERRAQGRKAWLVDSWSALDPGADLADFLHPNDSGYRKMSHVFYEGIEAAEWAGWITPPPTQPGGGTGGPVRGWIPQEVIAGGTMAPGSYPGDLSLGGDERIHYADFDGDGRPDFVAARDTGTAAVWRNGGANSDGTVAWSFWRTFTTGIPLGGAYRWEFGDVFGNDGRADWITITSNLDGGEFRDSLWVTQNPGLRSHGPFAGPPVSLNVNHRFADVDGDGSADWLQVHPDSSVRVALSTPGAANPWTSQTQVIAGGVGQPGGTVRFADLNGDGRADYLTAAADGTVQAWLNGGPKAGGGDWYWQPLGTISTGLRAANSQLKFVDLDGDRRADLLDVNPVTGETWLWRNGGQPGGTGWTWQQRGPITGGNSSRVVYADVNGDGRADYLQVNADSSVQAWVNGGPKPEGGDWAWFPQGTIAGGVGQPGGNVRFTDLNGDGRADYVVVNANSSVQAWLNGGPKPEGGDWIWFPQGTIAGGVGAAGANIRLADLNADGRADYVLVNDNSSVQAWVNGGPKPEGGDWYWVPQGTIAGGVGAAGRNVRFADLTGDRRADYLVLHDNSSVDMWTNGGPKPEGGDWYWAPQGTIASGVLAPGSQIQFADLNADRREDYLDVNPRTGSTRAWINFG
;
A
#
# COMPACT_ATOMS: atom_id res chain seq x y z
N MET A 1 4.01 -8.32 -68.21
CA MET A 1 5.34 -8.99 -68.04
C MET A 1 5.50 -9.42 -66.57
N ARG A 2 6.66 -9.92 -66.12
CA ARG A 2 6.86 -10.62 -64.83
C ARG A 2 7.25 -9.69 -63.65
N LYS A 3 7.06 -10.17 -62.39
CA LYS A 3 7.73 -9.78 -61.09
C LYS A 3 7.32 -8.41 -60.46
N VAL A 4 7.33 -8.13 -59.12
CA VAL A 4 7.45 -8.91 -57.83
C VAL A 4 7.09 -8.05 -56.57
N LEU A 5 6.59 -8.63 -55.43
CA LEU A 5 6.38 -8.05 -54.04
C LEU A 5 5.36 -6.86 -53.84
N ALA A 6 5.04 -6.29 -52.64
CA ALA A 6 4.61 -6.71 -51.25
C ALA A 6 4.32 -5.40 -50.36
N VAL A 7 3.85 -5.25 -49.09
CA VAL A 7 3.34 -6.08 -47.93
C VAL A 7 2.60 -5.21 -46.81
N LEU A 8 1.89 -5.84 -45.82
CA LEU A 8 1.43 -5.43 -44.43
C LEU A 8 0.33 -4.33 -44.06
N THR A 9 -0.77 -4.77 -43.39
CA THR A 9 -1.60 -4.17 -42.24
C THR A 9 -2.52 -2.90 -42.39
N ALA A 10 -3.53 -2.53 -41.53
CA ALA A 10 -4.50 -3.20 -40.60
C ALA A 10 -5.55 -2.23 -39.89
N LEU A 11 -6.52 -2.77 -39.09
CA LEU A 11 -7.38 -2.19 -37.97
C LEU A 11 -8.74 -1.43 -38.20
N ALA A 12 -9.70 -1.52 -37.23
CA ALA A 12 -11.14 -1.09 -37.25
C ALA A 12 -11.88 -1.15 -35.86
N SER A 13 -13.17 -0.68 -35.69
CA SER A 13 -14.17 -1.04 -34.60
C SER A 13 -15.57 -0.31 -34.59
N ALA A 14 -16.63 -0.92 -33.95
CA ALA A 14 -17.80 -0.35 -33.18
C ALA A 14 -19.26 -0.88 -33.46
N LEU A 15 -20.08 -1.13 -32.40
CA LEU A 15 -21.53 -1.58 -32.31
C LEU A 15 -22.01 -1.48 -30.80
N ALA A 16 -23.22 -1.72 -30.22
CA ALA A 16 -24.67 -1.99 -30.55
C ALA A 16 -25.58 -1.82 -29.25
N VAL A 17 -26.94 -1.79 -29.30
CA VAL A 17 -27.84 -1.71 -28.07
C VAL A 17 -29.25 -2.36 -28.21
N VAL A 18 -29.84 -2.86 -27.08
CA VAL A 18 -31.24 -3.33 -26.77
C VAL A 18 -31.70 -4.71 -27.34
N GLY A 19 -32.30 -5.66 -26.58
CA GLY A 19 -32.41 -5.86 -25.11
C GLY A 19 -33.73 -6.52 -24.60
N THR A 20 -33.69 -7.74 -24.01
CA THR A 20 -34.79 -8.37 -23.22
C THR A 20 -34.32 -9.49 -22.26
N THR A 21 -34.88 -9.54 -21.04
CA THR A 21 -35.02 -10.69 -20.08
C THR A 21 -33.80 -11.55 -19.74
N THR A 22 -33.37 -11.52 -18.48
CA THR A 22 -32.36 -12.42 -17.89
C THR A 22 -32.98 -13.55 -17.05
N GLY A 23 -32.43 -14.77 -17.19
CA GLY A 23 -32.66 -15.92 -16.31
C GLY A 23 -31.41 -16.26 -15.47
N PRO A 24 -31.47 -17.26 -14.58
CA PRO A 24 -30.39 -17.56 -13.64
C PRO A 24 -29.19 -18.29 -14.28
N ALA A 25 -28.02 -18.11 -13.64
CA ALA A 25 -26.82 -18.95 -13.73
C ALA A 25 -26.38 -19.44 -15.14
N SER A 26 -25.67 -18.57 -15.86
CA SER A 26 -24.98 -18.95 -17.12
C SER A 26 -23.87 -20.00 -16.87
N ALA A 27 -24.09 -21.19 -17.41
CA ALA A 27 -23.15 -22.24 -17.83
C ALA A 27 -21.71 -22.29 -17.25
N ALA A 28 -21.37 -23.45 -16.69
CA ALA A 28 -20.00 -23.95 -16.52
C ALA A 28 -20.00 -25.46 -16.85
N GLY A 29 -19.11 -25.90 -17.75
CA GLY A 29 -19.13 -27.22 -18.38
C GLY A 29 -18.02 -28.13 -17.90
N LEU A 30 -17.55 -29.02 -18.79
CA LEU A 30 -16.42 -29.92 -18.51
C LEU A 30 -15.08 -29.17 -18.48
N ASP A 31 -15.08 -27.90 -18.88
CA ASP A 31 -14.00 -26.92 -18.80
C ASP A 31 -13.75 -26.40 -17.38
N LEU A 32 -14.80 -26.32 -16.56
CA LEU A 32 -14.79 -25.71 -15.22
C LEU A 32 -15.10 -26.68 -14.09
N TRP A 33 -15.81 -27.78 -14.34
CA TRP A 33 -16.19 -28.75 -13.31
C TRP A 33 -15.50 -30.10 -13.52
N PRO A 34 -14.49 -30.45 -12.69
CA PRO A 34 -13.88 -31.77 -12.73
C PRO A 34 -14.87 -32.86 -12.34
N VAL A 35 -14.81 -34.01 -13.02
CA VAL A 35 -15.69 -35.16 -12.79
C VAL A 35 -14.90 -36.46 -12.64
N ILE A 36 -15.38 -37.39 -11.80
CA ILE A 36 -14.79 -38.72 -11.61
C ILE A 36 -15.81 -39.79 -11.98
N THR A 37 -15.36 -40.88 -12.63
CA THR A 37 -16.13 -42.12 -12.76
C THR A 37 -15.46 -43.27 -12.02
N CYS A 38 -16.25 -44.13 -11.36
CA CYS A 38 -15.73 -45.29 -10.64
C CYS A 38 -16.75 -46.44 -10.53
N ASN A 39 -16.35 -47.64 -10.99
CA ASN A 39 -17.02 -48.89 -10.64
C ASN A 39 -16.55 -49.38 -9.25
N LEU A 40 -17.47 -49.33 -8.28
CA LEU A 40 -17.23 -49.71 -6.89
C LEU A 40 -17.27 -51.23 -6.64
N GLN A 41 -17.55 -52.06 -7.65
CA GLN A 41 -17.66 -53.53 -7.51
C GLN A 41 -18.62 -53.94 -6.37
N GLY A 42 -19.75 -53.25 -6.25
CA GLY A 42 -20.75 -53.48 -5.21
C GLY A 42 -20.28 -53.05 -3.82
N ALA A 43 -20.71 -51.87 -3.37
CA ALA A 43 -20.71 -51.57 -1.95
C ALA A 43 -21.69 -52.51 -1.20
N THR A 44 -21.39 -52.83 0.06
CA THR A 44 -22.26 -53.65 0.91
C THR A 44 -23.43 -52.87 1.52
N SER A 45 -23.26 -51.56 1.69
CA SER A 45 -24.29 -50.57 2.05
C SER A 45 -23.73 -49.16 1.84
N GLY A 46 -24.54 -48.11 2.02
CA GLY A 46 -24.05 -46.73 2.09
C GLY A 46 -23.00 -46.48 3.19
N ASN A 47 -22.96 -47.30 4.23
CA ASN A 47 -21.96 -47.21 5.31
C ASN A 47 -20.70 -48.07 5.05
N ASP A 48 -20.52 -48.59 3.84
CA ASP A 48 -19.30 -49.32 3.45
C ASP A 48 -18.08 -48.39 3.48
N SER A 49 -16.91 -48.96 3.79
CA SER A 49 -15.60 -48.36 3.55
C SER A 49 -15.47 -47.71 2.16
N LYS A 50 -15.93 -48.39 1.10
CA LYS A 50 -15.90 -47.88 -0.29
C LYS A 50 -16.57 -46.51 -0.41
N TRP A 51 -17.71 -46.32 0.25
CA TRP A 51 -18.37 -45.01 0.33
C TRP A 51 -17.59 -44.08 1.27
N THR A 52 -17.43 -44.48 2.54
CA THR A 52 -16.97 -43.63 3.65
C THR A 52 -15.49 -43.22 3.61
N THR A 53 -14.67 -43.80 2.73
CA THR A 53 -13.33 -43.29 2.40
C THR A 53 -13.22 -42.95 0.91
N THR A 54 -13.28 -43.93 0.01
CA THR A 54 -12.95 -43.74 -1.41
C THR A 54 -13.89 -42.76 -2.11
N VAL A 55 -15.21 -42.89 -1.94
CA VAL A 55 -16.16 -41.94 -2.55
C VAL A 55 -16.10 -40.58 -1.86
N VAL A 56 -15.86 -40.48 -0.55
CA VAL A 56 -15.65 -39.18 0.14
C VAL A 56 -14.48 -38.43 -0.49
N ASP A 57 -13.33 -39.09 -0.64
CA ASP A 57 -12.14 -38.44 -1.17
C ASP A 57 -12.28 -38.11 -2.68
N TYR A 58 -13.11 -38.85 -3.44
CA TYR A 58 -13.49 -38.47 -4.81
C TYR A 58 -14.51 -37.33 -4.88
N ALA A 59 -15.51 -37.29 -3.99
CA ALA A 59 -16.49 -36.22 -3.91
C ALA A 59 -15.88 -34.89 -3.41
N ARG A 60 -14.75 -34.98 -2.70
CA ARG A 60 -13.84 -33.86 -2.43
C ARG A 60 -13.06 -33.38 -3.65
N ALA A 61 -12.68 -34.29 -4.55
CA ALA A 61 -11.79 -34.00 -5.69
C ALA A 61 -12.53 -33.55 -6.96
N ALA A 62 -13.80 -33.92 -7.11
CA ALA A 62 -14.63 -33.66 -8.28
C ALA A 62 -16.04 -33.19 -7.92
N GLU A 63 -16.58 -32.25 -8.69
CA GLU A 63 -17.91 -31.64 -8.49
C GLU A 63 -19.03 -32.68 -8.68
N ILE A 64 -18.76 -33.69 -9.51
CA ILE A 64 -19.67 -34.81 -9.80
C ILE A 64 -18.88 -36.11 -9.80
N VAL A 65 -19.30 -37.08 -8.97
CA VAL A 65 -18.79 -38.45 -8.98
C VAL A 65 -19.86 -39.40 -9.49
N ALA A 66 -19.61 -39.99 -10.66
CA ALA A 66 -20.44 -41.01 -11.28
C ALA A 66 -20.03 -42.40 -10.79
N LEU A 67 -20.95 -43.08 -10.09
CA LEU A 67 -20.70 -44.36 -9.45
C LEU A 67 -21.47 -45.48 -10.14
N GLN A 68 -20.76 -46.57 -10.39
CA GLN A 68 -21.29 -47.82 -10.89
C GLN A 68 -21.15 -48.91 -9.82
N GLU A 69 -22.14 -49.80 -9.73
CA GLU A 69 -22.26 -50.78 -8.63
C GLU A 69 -22.24 -50.15 -7.22
N ALA A 70 -23.05 -49.10 -7.07
CA ALA A 70 -23.19 -48.27 -5.87
C ALA A 70 -23.67 -49.02 -4.60
N GLY A 71 -23.98 -50.31 -4.69
CA GLY A 71 -24.46 -51.15 -3.59
C GLY A 71 -26.00 -51.18 -3.45
N PRO A 72 -26.51 -51.82 -2.38
CA PRO A 72 -27.95 -52.00 -2.16
C PRO A 72 -28.63 -50.77 -1.54
N THR A 73 -27.87 -49.87 -0.93
CA THR A 73 -28.37 -48.62 -0.35
C THR A 73 -27.36 -47.48 -0.56
N PRO A 74 -27.82 -46.24 -0.82
CA PRO A 74 -26.96 -45.06 -0.77
C PRO A 74 -26.60 -44.69 0.69
N PRO A 75 -25.58 -43.85 0.89
CA PRO A 75 -25.30 -43.23 2.17
C PRO A 75 -26.26 -42.07 2.48
N GLY A 76 -26.13 -41.51 3.69
CA GLY A 76 -26.78 -40.25 4.05
C GLY A 76 -28.27 -40.34 4.38
N GLN A 77 -28.81 -39.21 4.84
CA GLN A 77 -30.22 -39.06 5.18
C GLN A 77 -31.07 -39.05 3.90
N HIS A 78 -32.09 -39.92 3.84
CA HIS A 78 -33.10 -39.87 2.78
C HIS A 78 -33.89 -38.56 2.87
N ILE A 79 -33.92 -37.79 1.78
CA ILE A 79 -34.64 -36.51 1.68
C ILE A 79 -35.95 -36.70 0.92
N GLY A 80 -35.97 -37.56 -0.11
CA GLY A 80 -37.19 -37.88 -0.85
C GLY A 80 -36.96 -38.77 -2.06
N ASN A 81 -38.04 -38.98 -2.82
CA ASN A 81 -38.03 -39.75 -4.06
C ASN A 81 -38.41 -38.83 -5.21
N ILE A 82 -37.53 -38.70 -6.21
CA ILE A 82 -37.78 -37.94 -7.43
C ILE A 82 -38.50 -38.86 -8.43
N PRO A 83 -39.76 -38.56 -8.82
CA PRO A 83 -40.48 -39.38 -9.78
C PRO A 83 -39.82 -39.34 -11.17
N ILE A 84 -39.78 -40.49 -11.84
CA ILE A 84 -39.25 -40.62 -13.21
C ILE A 84 -40.30 -41.25 -14.13
N ILE A 85 -40.00 -41.36 -15.42
CA ILE A 85 -40.94 -41.80 -16.48
C ILE A 85 -41.62 -43.13 -16.08
N PRO A 86 -42.97 -43.15 -15.89
CA PRO A 86 -43.67 -44.37 -15.50
C PRO A 86 -43.52 -45.50 -16.52
N GLY A 87 -43.15 -46.69 -16.06
CA GLY A 87 -43.06 -47.89 -16.89
C GLY A 87 -41.71 -48.15 -17.56
N ALA A 88 -40.66 -47.37 -17.27
CA ALA A 88 -39.30 -47.72 -17.69
C ALA A 88 -38.88 -49.11 -17.13
N PRO A 89 -38.44 -50.07 -17.98
CA PRO A 89 -38.03 -51.39 -17.51
C PRO A 89 -36.84 -51.34 -16.53
N GLY A 90 -36.82 -52.23 -15.54
CA GLY A 90 -35.66 -52.44 -14.65
C GLY A 90 -35.53 -51.52 -13.43
N ASN A 91 -36.34 -50.46 -13.30
CA ASN A 91 -36.16 -49.44 -12.25
C ASN A 91 -37.26 -49.45 -11.17
N SER A 92 -36.90 -48.95 -9.97
CA SER A 92 -37.79 -48.64 -8.84
C SER A 92 -38.94 -47.66 -9.13
N GLY A 93 -38.93 -46.97 -10.28
CA GLY A 93 -39.93 -45.94 -10.64
C GLY A 93 -39.67 -44.54 -10.06
N PHE A 94 -38.55 -44.38 -9.34
CA PHE A 94 -38.08 -43.11 -8.78
C PHE A 94 -36.56 -43.15 -8.56
N VAL A 95 -35.91 -41.99 -8.55
CA VAL A 95 -34.55 -41.82 -8.02
C VAL A 95 -34.66 -41.49 -6.54
N GLN A 96 -33.90 -42.18 -5.69
CA GLN A 96 -33.75 -41.82 -4.28
C GLN A 96 -32.82 -40.62 -4.16
N TYR A 97 -33.25 -39.57 -3.46
CA TYR A 97 -32.44 -38.39 -3.17
C TYR A 97 -32.08 -38.37 -1.68
N HIS A 98 -30.78 -38.36 -1.40
CA HIS A 98 -30.20 -38.35 -0.06
C HIS A 98 -29.26 -37.17 0.11
N ARG A 99 -29.13 -36.67 1.33
CA ARG A 99 -28.05 -35.75 1.75
C ARG A 99 -27.08 -36.48 2.65
N TRP A 100 -25.81 -36.51 2.25
CA TRP A 100 -24.75 -37.28 2.88
C TRP A 100 -23.71 -36.35 3.49
N ASN A 101 -23.81 -36.18 4.81
CA ASN A 101 -22.90 -35.33 5.57
C ASN A 101 -21.74 -36.19 6.14
N VAL A 102 -20.59 -36.22 5.45
CA VAL A 102 -19.35 -36.83 5.93
C VAL A 102 -18.17 -35.90 5.61
N ARG A 103 -17.65 -35.25 6.67
CA ARG A 103 -16.71 -34.11 6.63
C ARG A 103 -17.32 -32.85 6.02
N GLU A 104 -17.78 -32.89 4.76
CA GLU A 104 -18.67 -31.89 4.14
C GLU A 104 -20.09 -32.47 3.94
N GLY A 105 -21.00 -31.67 3.39
CA GLY A 105 -22.32 -32.11 2.94
C GLY A 105 -22.35 -32.35 1.42
N TYR A 106 -22.82 -33.53 1.00
CA TYR A 106 -22.97 -33.90 -0.41
C TYR A 106 -24.42 -34.30 -0.70
N GLU A 107 -24.86 -34.07 -1.93
CA GLU A 107 -26.14 -34.57 -2.44
C GLU A 107 -25.90 -35.87 -3.21
N VAL A 108 -26.74 -36.88 -2.96
CA VAL A 108 -26.61 -38.22 -3.51
C VAL A 108 -27.89 -38.63 -4.19
N TYR A 109 -27.82 -38.79 -5.51
CA TYR A 109 -28.90 -39.28 -6.36
C TYR A 109 -28.62 -40.76 -6.65
N PHE A 110 -29.52 -41.65 -6.23
CA PHE A 110 -29.35 -43.10 -6.30
C PHE A 110 -30.49 -43.74 -7.09
N LEU A 111 -30.16 -44.42 -8.19
CA LEU A 111 -31.10 -45.16 -9.00
C LEU A 111 -30.93 -46.66 -8.76
N GLN A 112 -31.98 -47.30 -8.26
CA GLN A 112 -32.03 -48.75 -8.18
C GLN A 112 -32.35 -49.33 -9.57
N THR A 113 -31.38 -50.07 -10.11
CA THR A 113 -31.42 -50.71 -11.44
C THR A 113 -31.32 -52.23 -11.35
N ASP A 114 -31.35 -52.80 -10.14
CA ASP A 114 -31.34 -54.24 -9.91
C ASP A 114 -32.75 -54.85 -9.85
N GLN A 115 -32.95 -55.98 -10.55
CA GLN A 115 -34.13 -56.81 -10.41
C GLN A 115 -33.75 -58.25 -10.08
N ASN A 116 -33.98 -58.66 -8.82
CA ASN A 116 -34.07 -60.07 -8.42
C ASN A 116 -35.48 -60.37 -7.91
N GLY A 117 -36.22 -61.22 -8.64
CA GLY A 117 -37.48 -61.79 -8.16
C GLY A 117 -38.71 -60.85 -8.09
N GLY A 118 -38.62 -59.61 -8.56
CA GLY A 118 -39.77 -58.69 -8.68
C GLY A 118 -40.18 -57.97 -7.40
N GLY A 119 -39.43 -58.12 -6.30
CA GLY A 119 -39.50 -57.25 -5.12
C GLY A 119 -38.16 -56.54 -4.93
N TYR A 120 -38.14 -55.20 -5.02
CA TYR A 120 -36.93 -54.39 -5.01
C TYR A 120 -36.20 -54.45 -3.65
N GLN A 121 -35.34 -55.45 -3.47
CA GLN A 121 -34.57 -55.67 -2.23
C GLN A 121 -33.12 -56.11 -2.50
N GLY A 122 -32.23 -55.12 -2.70
CA GLY A 122 -30.84 -55.22 -2.25
C GLY A 122 -29.80 -55.82 -3.20
N GLY A 123 -29.88 -55.60 -4.51
CA GLY A 123 -28.76 -55.89 -5.42
C GLY A 123 -27.59 -54.90 -5.29
N ARG A 124 -26.42 -55.29 -5.79
CA ARG A 124 -25.19 -54.47 -5.72
C ARG A 124 -25.03 -53.50 -6.89
N ASN A 125 -25.62 -53.84 -8.03
CA ASN A 125 -25.29 -53.28 -9.35
C ASN A 125 -26.11 -52.01 -9.69
N ASN A 126 -26.33 -51.16 -8.69
CA ASN A 126 -27.08 -49.91 -8.79
C ASN A 126 -26.19 -48.74 -9.23
N LEU A 127 -26.80 -47.61 -9.59
CA LEU A 127 -26.10 -46.40 -10.04
C LEU A 127 -26.29 -45.25 -9.05
N ALA A 128 -25.26 -44.42 -8.90
CA ALA A 128 -25.39 -43.16 -8.17
C ALA A 128 -24.60 -42.02 -8.82
N LEU A 129 -25.07 -40.79 -8.57
CA LEU A 129 -24.32 -39.55 -8.77
C LEU A 129 -24.19 -38.87 -7.41
N VAL A 130 -22.97 -38.52 -7.02
CA VAL A 130 -22.68 -37.66 -5.86
C VAL A 130 -22.30 -36.28 -6.40
N THR A 131 -22.90 -35.23 -5.87
CA THR A 131 -22.64 -33.83 -6.24
C THR A 131 -22.46 -32.97 -4.99
N GLN A 132 -21.67 -31.90 -5.04
CA GLN A 132 -21.50 -31.03 -3.85
C GLN A 132 -22.72 -30.16 -3.55
N ARG A 133 -23.65 -30.03 -4.49
CA ARG A 133 -24.87 -29.21 -4.38
C ARG A 133 -26.06 -29.83 -5.12
N PRO A 134 -27.30 -29.41 -4.85
CA PRO A 134 -28.49 -29.92 -5.53
C PRO A 134 -28.46 -29.63 -7.03
N ALA A 135 -28.85 -30.63 -7.83
CA ALA A 135 -29.07 -30.47 -9.26
C ALA A 135 -30.36 -29.69 -9.58
N ASP A 136 -30.36 -28.92 -10.68
CA ASP A 136 -31.55 -28.24 -11.19
C ASP A 136 -32.64 -29.25 -11.60
N GLU A 137 -32.20 -30.42 -12.06
CA GLU A 137 -33.05 -31.46 -12.65
C GLU A 137 -32.36 -32.82 -12.53
N VAL A 138 -33.15 -33.87 -12.28
CA VAL A 138 -32.67 -35.24 -12.15
C VAL A 138 -33.57 -36.15 -12.98
N THR A 139 -32.98 -37.02 -13.79
CA THR A 139 -33.72 -37.80 -14.79
C THR A 139 -33.10 -39.16 -15.04
N ILE A 140 -33.73 -39.95 -15.92
CA ILE A 140 -33.14 -41.16 -16.50
C ILE A 140 -33.20 -41.13 -18.02
N VAL A 141 -32.27 -41.84 -18.66
CA VAL A 141 -32.38 -42.23 -20.07
C VAL A 141 -32.58 -43.74 -20.14
N VAL A 142 -33.67 -44.16 -20.78
CA VAL A 142 -34.06 -45.57 -20.89
C VAL A 142 -33.11 -46.30 -21.84
N ASN A 143 -32.58 -47.45 -21.43
CA ASN A 143 -31.67 -48.24 -22.26
C ASN A 143 -32.43 -48.82 -23.46
N PRO A 144 -31.98 -48.59 -24.72
CA PRO A 144 -32.62 -49.20 -25.89
C PRO A 144 -32.45 -50.73 -26.00
N VAL A 145 -31.55 -51.31 -25.18
CA VAL A 145 -31.32 -52.76 -25.11
C VAL A 145 -32.03 -53.32 -23.88
N GLN A 146 -32.93 -54.30 -24.10
CA GLN A 146 -33.95 -54.73 -23.14
C GLN A 146 -33.43 -55.24 -21.78
N ASP A 147 -32.23 -55.83 -21.73
CA ASP A 147 -31.58 -56.30 -20.51
C ASP A 147 -30.55 -55.31 -19.93
N GLY A 148 -30.28 -54.19 -20.62
CA GLY A 148 -29.33 -53.17 -20.20
C GLY A 148 -29.89 -52.22 -19.15
N ARG A 149 -29.00 -51.62 -18.35
CA ARG A 149 -29.37 -50.67 -17.28
C ARG A 149 -29.63 -49.28 -17.84
N ASN A 150 -30.65 -48.61 -17.31
CA ASN A 150 -30.95 -47.20 -17.63
C ASN A 150 -29.84 -46.29 -17.06
N ALA A 151 -29.52 -45.21 -17.77
CA ALA A 151 -28.59 -44.20 -17.24
C ALA A 151 -29.33 -43.26 -16.28
N LEU A 152 -28.66 -42.84 -15.21
CA LEU A 152 -29.12 -41.81 -14.28
C LEU A 152 -28.41 -40.50 -14.63
N GLY A 153 -29.12 -39.37 -14.66
CA GLY A 153 -28.54 -38.07 -15.02
C GLY A 153 -28.98 -36.91 -14.14
N VAL A 154 -28.10 -35.93 -14.01
CA VAL A 154 -28.32 -34.62 -13.37
C VAL A 154 -28.04 -33.49 -14.36
N ARG A 155 -28.75 -32.36 -14.22
CA ARG A 155 -28.49 -31.11 -14.96
C ARG A 155 -28.11 -29.99 -13.99
N PHE A 156 -27.20 -29.13 -14.44
CA PHE A 156 -27.01 -27.79 -13.88
C PHE A 156 -26.82 -26.81 -15.05
N GLY A 157 -27.59 -25.72 -15.09
CA GLY A 157 -27.64 -24.84 -16.26
C GLY A 157 -28.01 -25.63 -17.53
N ASP A 158 -27.23 -25.48 -18.60
CA ASP A 158 -27.44 -26.23 -19.85
C ASP A 158 -26.63 -27.53 -19.97
N ASN A 159 -25.91 -27.93 -18.91
CA ASN A 159 -24.96 -29.04 -18.94
C ASN A 159 -25.51 -30.27 -18.20
N TRP A 160 -25.59 -31.40 -18.89
CA TRP A 160 -26.05 -32.69 -18.36
C TRP A 160 -24.90 -33.64 -18.07
N TYR A 161 -24.97 -34.34 -16.94
CA TYR A 161 -24.00 -35.35 -16.53
C TYR A 161 -24.71 -36.65 -16.18
N PHE A 162 -24.30 -37.77 -16.78
CA PHE A 162 -24.92 -39.08 -16.63
C PHE A 162 -23.93 -40.12 -16.09
N THR A 163 -24.39 -40.97 -15.17
CA THR A 163 -23.73 -42.22 -14.78
C THR A 163 -24.35 -43.40 -15.54
N TYR A 164 -23.53 -44.34 -15.99
CA TYR A 164 -23.93 -45.50 -16.75
C TYR A 164 -23.04 -46.72 -16.44
N HIS A 165 -23.61 -47.93 -16.46
CA HIS A 165 -22.87 -49.19 -16.39
C HIS A 165 -23.45 -50.15 -17.43
N ALA A 166 -22.66 -50.40 -18.49
CA ALA A 166 -23.04 -51.25 -19.60
C ALA A 166 -23.19 -52.74 -19.24
N LEU A 167 -23.64 -53.55 -20.20
CA LEU A 167 -23.76 -55.00 -20.04
C LEU A 167 -22.40 -55.69 -20.08
N SER A 168 -22.00 -56.28 -18.95
CA SER A 168 -20.90 -57.23 -18.90
C SER A 168 -21.28 -58.57 -19.54
N SER A 169 -20.29 -59.33 -19.99
CA SER A 169 -20.51 -60.63 -20.65
C SER A 169 -19.47 -61.66 -20.21
N ARG A 170 -19.93 -62.88 -19.93
CA ARG A 170 -19.06 -64.02 -19.57
C ARG A 170 -18.72 -64.93 -20.76
N THR A 171 -19.31 -64.69 -21.92
CA THR A 171 -19.22 -65.57 -23.12
C THR A 171 -19.18 -64.82 -24.46
N GLY A 172 -18.97 -63.51 -24.47
CA GLY A 172 -18.90 -62.70 -25.69
C GLY A 172 -18.37 -61.28 -25.43
N GLN A 173 -18.49 -60.38 -26.40
CA GLN A 173 -18.12 -58.97 -26.21
C GLN A 173 -19.01 -58.29 -25.15
N GLY A 174 -18.40 -57.66 -24.15
CA GLY A 174 -19.07 -56.76 -23.23
C GLY A 174 -19.54 -55.46 -23.92
N GLY A 175 -20.24 -54.62 -23.17
CA GLY A 175 -20.64 -53.26 -23.57
C GLY A 175 -21.53 -53.19 -24.82
N ARG A 176 -22.33 -54.23 -25.11
CA ARG A 176 -23.13 -54.31 -26.35
C ARG A 176 -24.16 -53.18 -26.48
N ASP A 177 -24.52 -52.56 -25.36
CA ASP A 177 -25.46 -51.46 -25.22
C ASP A 177 -24.80 -50.07 -25.11
N ALA A 178 -23.47 -49.98 -25.08
CA ALA A 178 -22.74 -48.70 -24.99
C ALA A 178 -23.04 -47.73 -26.15
N GLN A 179 -23.02 -48.24 -27.40
CA GLN A 179 -23.40 -47.46 -28.59
C GLN A 179 -24.87 -46.97 -28.53
N PRO A 180 -25.89 -47.84 -28.38
CA PRO A 180 -27.27 -47.36 -28.33
C PRO A 180 -27.57 -46.48 -27.10
N MET A 181 -26.94 -46.69 -25.95
CA MET A 181 -27.10 -45.82 -24.78
C MET A 181 -26.54 -44.42 -25.04
N THR A 182 -25.28 -44.29 -25.48
CA THR A 182 -24.69 -42.98 -25.78
C THR A 182 -25.50 -42.22 -26.85
N GLN A 183 -26.01 -42.91 -27.88
CA GLN A 183 -26.90 -42.29 -28.87
C GLN A 183 -28.27 -41.91 -28.28
N ALA A 184 -28.83 -42.69 -27.35
CA ALA A 184 -30.07 -42.35 -26.66
C ALA A 184 -29.92 -41.11 -25.77
N ILE A 185 -28.79 -40.99 -25.05
CA ILE A 185 -28.46 -39.82 -24.23
C ILE A 185 -28.26 -38.57 -25.11
N ALA A 186 -27.49 -38.68 -26.19
CA ALA A 186 -27.30 -37.60 -27.15
C ALA A 186 -28.64 -37.12 -27.74
N ASN A 187 -29.51 -38.06 -28.14
CA ASN A 187 -30.85 -37.73 -28.63
C ASN A 187 -31.72 -37.08 -27.53
N PHE A 188 -31.64 -37.57 -26.29
CA PHE A 188 -32.40 -37.03 -25.16
C PHE A 188 -32.04 -35.57 -24.87
N VAL A 189 -30.75 -35.22 -24.85
CA VAL A 189 -30.32 -33.84 -24.55
C VAL A 189 -30.49 -32.91 -25.76
N ASN A 190 -30.12 -33.34 -26.97
CA ASN A 190 -30.25 -32.52 -28.17
C ASN A 190 -31.72 -32.14 -28.48
N ASN A 191 -32.69 -32.96 -28.06
CA ASN A 191 -34.11 -32.67 -28.21
C ASN A 191 -34.67 -31.63 -27.22
N GLN A 192 -33.88 -31.18 -26.22
CA GLN A 192 -34.34 -30.24 -25.19
C GLN A 192 -33.92 -28.77 -25.43
N GLY A 193 -33.00 -28.52 -26.35
CA GLY A 193 -32.62 -27.15 -26.72
C GLY A 193 -31.23 -27.06 -27.39
N PRO A 194 -31.00 -26.07 -28.26
CA PRO A 194 -29.66 -25.79 -28.78
C PRO A 194 -28.74 -25.27 -27.67
N GLY A 195 -27.44 -25.57 -27.77
CA GLY A 195 -26.42 -25.10 -26.82
C GLY A 195 -26.21 -26.00 -25.60
N ARG A 196 -27.08 -26.98 -25.34
CA ARG A 196 -26.92 -27.94 -24.25
C ARG A 196 -25.78 -28.92 -24.50
N THR A 197 -25.01 -29.22 -23.46
CA THR A 197 -23.99 -30.28 -23.49
C THR A 197 -24.43 -31.51 -22.71
N TRP A 198 -23.82 -32.66 -23.01
CA TRP A 198 -24.00 -33.89 -22.25
C TRP A 198 -22.67 -34.61 -22.08
N THR A 199 -22.46 -35.17 -20.88
CA THR A 199 -21.30 -36.00 -20.53
C THR A 199 -21.79 -37.32 -19.92
N VAL A 200 -21.38 -38.45 -20.50
CA VAL A 200 -21.65 -39.80 -20.00
C VAL A 200 -20.39 -40.35 -19.37
N LEU A 201 -20.47 -40.66 -18.08
CA LEU A 201 -19.42 -41.22 -17.25
C LEU A 201 -19.78 -42.68 -16.94
N GLY A 202 -18.84 -43.61 -17.11
CA GLY A 202 -19.12 -44.97 -16.69
C GLY A 202 -18.14 -46.05 -17.09
N ASP A 203 -18.45 -47.24 -16.60
CA ASP A 203 -17.93 -48.51 -17.10
C ASP A 203 -18.71 -48.92 -18.36
N PHE A 204 -18.04 -48.76 -19.51
CA PHE A 204 -18.56 -49.10 -20.83
C PHE A 204 -18.35 -50.58 -21.20
N ASN A 205 -17.63 -51.36 -20.39
CA ASN A 205 -17.25 -52.76 -20.66
C ASN A 205 -16.59 -52.96 -22.05
N ARG A 206 -15.95 -51.91 -22.59
CA ARG A 206 -15.31 -51.85 -23.93
C ARG A 206 -14.16 -50.84 -23.96
N GLU A 207 -13.06 -51.20 -24.62
CA GLU A 207 -11.94 -50.28 -24.90
C GLU A 207 -12.40 -49.02 -25.67
N PRO A 208 -11.76 -47.85 -25.44
CA PRO A 208 -12.03 -46.61 -26.15
C PRO A 208 -12.06 -46.77 -27.68
N GLY A 209 -13.05 -46.15 -28.32
CA GLY A 209 -13.17 -46.13 -29.79
C GLY A 209 -13.60 -47.45 -30.44
N THR A 210 -13.85 -48.52 -29.69
CA THR A 210 -14.31 -49.82 -30.24
C THR A 210 -15.81 -49.86 -30.60
N PHE A 211 -16.53 -48.74 -30.45
CA PHE A 211 -17.89 -48.58 -30.95
C PHE A 211 -18.11 -47.16 -31.54
N PRO A 212 -19.03 -46.99 -32.52
CA PRO A 212 -19.35 -45.69 -33.08
C PRO A 212 -19.97 -44.75 -32.03
N LEU A 213 -19.45 -43.53 -31.94
CA LEU A 213 -19.95 -42.48 -31.05
C LEU A 213 -21.02 -41.61 -31.75
N PRO A 214 -21.87 -40.89 -30.99
CA PRO A 214 -22.72 -39.84 -31.55
C PRO A 214 -21.92 -38.73 -32.27
N PRO A 215 -22.49 -38.05 -33.28
CA PRO A 215 -21.85 -36.91 -33.93
C PRO A 215 -21.45 -35.81 -32.93
N GLN A 216 -20.34 -35.14 -33.20
CA GLN A 216 -19.79 -34.04 -32.37
C GLN A 216 -19.46 -34.43 -30.92
N SER A 217 -19.27 -35.72 -30.62
CA SER A 217 -18.81 -36.20 -29.31
C SER A 217 -17.35 -36.69 -29.31
N ARG A 218 -16.73 -36.67 -28.13
CA ARG A 218 -15.33 -37.02 -27.86
C ARG A 218 -15.24 -37.99 -26.68
N ILE A 219 -14.27 -38.90 -26.74
CA ILE A 219 -13.85 -39.72 -25.58
C ILE A 219 -12.79 -38.96 -24.77
N TYR A 220 -12.92 -39.04 -23.45
CA TYR A 220 -11.92 -38.62 -22.47
C TYR A 220 -11.52 -39.87 -21.67
N ASN A 221 -10.42 -40.51 -22.09
CA ASN A 221 -9.85 -41.72 -21.49
C ASN A 221 -8.39 -41.48 -21.05
N SER A 222 -7.89 -42.32 -20.15
CA SER A 222 -6.57 -42.17 -19.53
C SER A 222 -5.42 -42.77 -20.35
N GLY A 223 -5.74 -43.65 -21.31
CA GLY A 223 -4.75 -44.42 -22.07
C GLY A 223 -4.11 -45.55 -21.27
N LEU A 224 -4.69 -45.92 -20.11
CA LEU A 224 -4.18 -46.93 -19.19
C LEU A 224 -5.29 -47.92 -18.81
N PRO A 225 -4.99 -49.22 -18.61
CA PRO A 225 -5.97 -50.19 -18.14
C PRO A 225 -6.68 -49.76 -16.85
N THR A 226 -8.00 -49.64 -16.87
CA THR A 226 -8.82 -49.31 -15.70
C THR A 226 -9.36 -50.56 -15.02
N HIS A 227 -9.54 -51.65 -15.75
CA HIS A 227 -9.87 -52.96 -15.18
C HIS A 227 -8.61 -53.80 -14.97
N GLN A 228 -8.48 -54.46 -13.82
CA GLN A 228 -7.30 -55.23 -13.41
C GLN A 228 -6.94 -56.38 -14.37
N SER A 229 -7.89 -56.87 -15.19
CA SER A 229 -7.58 -57.87 -16.24
C SER A 229 -6.92 -57.27 -17.49
N GLY A 230 -6.65 -55.95 -17.53
CA GLY A 230 -5.77 -55.32 -18.51
C GLY A 230 -6.42 -54.42 -19.57
N GLY A 231 -7.71 -54.09 -19.45
CA GLY A 231 -8.44 -53.24 -20.40
C GLY A 231 -8.84 -51.86 -19.84
N GLU A 232 -9.03 -50.86 -20.70
CA GLU A 232 -9.57 -49.55 -20.34
C GLU A 232 -11.09 -49.55 -20.56
N LEU A 233 -11.86 -49.75 -19.48
CA LEU A 233 -13.32 -49.90 -19.52
C LEU A 233 -14.05 -48.67 -18.96
N ASP A 234 -13.37 -47.87 -18.13
CA ASP A 234 -13.92 -46.72 -17.41
C ASP A 234 -13.42 -45.42 -18.05
N TYR A 235 -14.31 -44.57 -18.55
CA TYR A 235 -13.96 -43.28 -19.16
C TYR A 235 -15.19 -42.36 -19.26
N ALA A 236 -15.04 -41.20 -19.92
CA ALA A 236 -16.17 -40.36 -20.31
C ALA A 236 -16.36 -40.27 -21.83
N VAL A 237 -17.60 -40.10 -22.27
CA VAL A 237 -17.98 -39.68 -23.63
C VAL A 237 -18.81 -38.40 -23.50
N SER A 238 -18.40 -37.30 -24.11
CA SER A 238 -19.11 -36.00 -24.00
C SER A 238 -19.29 -35.32 -25.35
N SER A 239 -20.35 -34.52 -25.49
CA SER A 239 -20.47 -33.53 -26.57
C SER A 239 -19.63 -32.28 -26.34
N ASP A 240 -19.19 -32.05 -25.10
CA ASP A 240 -18.25 -30.99 -24.78
C ASP A 240 -16.87 -31.34 -25.37
N ASN A 241 -16.23 -30.37 -26.03
CA ASN A 241 -15.04 -30.58 -26.85
C ASN A 241 -13.87 -29.72 -26.39
N VAL A 242 -13.63 -29.75 -25.07
CA VAL A 242 -12.48 -29.11 -24.44
C VAL A 242 -11.19 -29.73 -24.99
N GLN A 243 -10.31 -28.90 -25.53
CA GLN A 243 -8.98 -29.35 -25.96
C GLN A 243 -8.05 -29.46 -24.75
N ASP A 244 -7.15 -30.43 -24.80
CA ASP A 244 -6.11 -30.68 -23.80
C ASP A 244 -6.55 -30.81 -22.33
N LEU A 245 -7.84 -31.09 -22.10
CA LEU A 245 -8.42 -31.38 -20.79
C LEU A 245 -7.71 -32.60 -20.15
N PRO A 246 -7.18 -32.49 -18.92
CA PRO A 246 -6.52 -33.61 -18.26
C PRO A 246 -7.43 -34.82 -18.08
N VAL A 247 -6.89 -36.02 -18.30
CA VAL A 247 -7.56 -37.28 -17.96
C VAL A 247 -6.57 -38.21 -17.27
N GLN A 248 -6.93 -38.72 -16.10
CA GLN A 248 -6.02 -39.51 -15.27
C GLN A 248 -6.73 -40.71 -14.64
N ARG A 249 -6.15 -41.90 -14.81
CA ARG A 249 -6.49 -43.07 -13.98
C ARG A 249 -5.90 -42.87 -12.58
N LEU A 250 -6.77 -42.82 -11.57
CA LEU A 250 -6.39 -42.51 -10.20
C LEU A 250 -5.62 -43.68 -9.53
N PRO A 251 -4.74 -43.39 -8.56
CA PRO A 251 -4.07 -44.41 -7.77
C PRO A 251 -5.03 -45.03 -6.74
N GLY A 252 -4.89 -46.33 -6.49
CA GLY A 252 -5.86 -47.11 -5.71
C GLY A 252 -7.02 -47.58 -6.59
N SER A 253 -7.56 -48.76 -6.27
CA SER A 253 -8.61 -49.40 -7.05
C SER A 253 -9.73 -49.91 -6.12
N SER A 254 -10.94 -50.06 -6.66
CA SER A 254 -11.84 -51.10 -6.19
C SER A 254 -11.19 -52.49 -6.46
N PRO A 255 -11.73 -53.60 -5.95
CA PRO A 255 -11.03 -54.88 -6.05
C PRO A 255 -10.84 -55.42 -7.48
N ASP A 256 -11.41 -54.78 -8.51
CA ASP A 256 -11.13 -55.03 -9.93
C ASP A 256 -11.06 -53.77 -10.84
N HIS A 257 -11.55 -52.58 -10.45
CA HIS A 257 -11.50 -51.34 -11.28
C HIS A 257 -10.75 -50.16 -10.63
N TYR A 258 -10.06 -49.36 -11.44
CA TYR A 258 -9.48 -48.05 -11.09
C TYR A 258 -10.44 -46.93 -11.49
N ALA A 259 -10.59 -45.90 -10.64
CA ALA A 259 -11.35 -44.71 -11.00
C ALA A 259 -10.62 -43.85 -12.05
N VAL A 260 -11.38 -43.12 -12.86
CA VAL A 260 -10.84 -42.16 -13.84
C VAL A 260 -11.38 -40.76 -13.54
N ALA A 261 -10.44 -39.82 -13.45
CA ALA A 261 -10.64 -38.39 -13.32
C ALA A 261 -10.60 -37.73 -14.71
N ILE A 262 -11.59 -36.87 -15.01
CA ILE A 262 -11.67 -36.05 -16.22
C ILE A 262 -11.77 -34.58 -15.80
N GLY A 263 -10.87 -33.75 -16.31
CA GLY A 263 -10.66 -32.38 -15.88
C GLY A 263 -9.63 -32.23 -14.77
N THR A 264 -9.30 -30.99 -14.43
CA THR A 264 -8.35 -30.66 -13.36
C THR A 264 -8.99 -30.90 -12.00
N MET A 265 -8.77 -32.07 -11.41
CA MET A 265 -9.22 -32.41 -10.05
C MET A 265 -8.71 -31.38 -9.01
N ARG A 266 -9.41 -31.22 -7.88
CA ARG A 266 -8.81 -30.54 -6.72
C ARG A 266 -7.49 -31.22 -6.35
N ALA A 267 -6.46 -30.43 -6.04
CA ALA A 267 -5.09 -30.92 -5.96
C ALA A 267 -4.85 -31.85 -4.75
N ALA A 268 -4.78 -33.16 -5.00
CA ALA A 268 -4.33 -34.11 -3.99
C ALA A 268 -2.82 -33.95 -3.71
N ALA A 269 -2.51 -33.22 -2.64
CA ALA A 269 -1.17 -33.03 -2.04
C ALA A 269 -0.18 -32.12 -2.79
N GLN A 270 -0.52 -30.83 -2.85
CA GLN A 270 0.36 -29.81 -2.24
C GLN A 270 -0.39 -29.13 -1.10
N PRO A 271 0.29 -28.50 -0.12
CA PRO A 271 -0.36 -27.62 0.84
C PRO A 271 -0.94 -26.39 0.13
N GLN A 272 -2.25 -26.16 0.25
CA GLN A 272 -2.88 -24.95 -0.24
C GLN A 272 -2.53 -23.79 0.72
N GLU A 273 -1.63 -22.90 0.30
CA GLU A 273 -1.29 -21.69 1.06
C GLU A 273 -2.35 -20.62 0.81
N LEU A 274 -3.18 -20.36 1.83
CA LEU A 274 -4.17 -19.29 1.84
C LEU A 274 -3.59 -18.11 2.63
N ARG A 275 -3.13 -17.07 1.93
CA ARG A 275 -2.83 -15.76 2.52
C ARG A 275 -4.07 -14.89 2.36
N ILE A 276 -4.87 -14.87 3.41
CA ILE A 276 -6.21 -14.30 3.45
C ILE A 276 -6.15 -12.89 4.05
N LEU A 277 -6.61 -11.88 3.31
CA LEU A 277 -6.86 -10.53 3.83
C LEU A 277 -8.35 -10.39 4.16
N PRO A 278 -8.76 -10.42 5.45
CA PRO A 278 -10.10 -10.04 5.86
C PRO A 278 -10.20 -8.52 5.87
N PHE A 279 -10.95 -7.93 4.95
CA PHE A 279 -10.95 -6.50 4.65
C PHE A 279 -12.35 -5.91 4.89
N GLY A 280 -12.48 -4.91 5.77
CA GLY A 280 -13.82 -4.42 6.13
C GLY A 280 -13.94 -3.46 7.31
N ASP A 281 -15.12 -3.46 7.94
CA ASP A 281 -15.43 -2.61 9.08
C ASP A 281 -15.34 -3.35 10.46
N SER A 282 -16.04 -2.84 11.49
CA SER A 282 -16.14 -3.44 12.83
C SER A 282 -16.59 -4.90 12.83
N ILE A 283 -17.32 -5.34 11.80
CA ILE A 283 -17.77 -6.73 11.65
C ILE A 283 -16.61 -7.64 11.22
N THR A 284 -15.65 -7.13 10.43
CA THR A 284 -14.42 -7.86 10.10
C THR A 284 -13.42 -7.84 11.25
N PHE A 285 -13.36 -6.73 12.01
CA PHE A 285 -12.58 -6.63 13.24
C PHE A 285 -13.03 -7.67 14.27
N GLY A 286 -14.33 -7.67 14.60
CA GLY A 286 -14.96 -8.65 15.50
C GLY A 286 -15.81 -8.06 16.63
N ALA A 287 -16.32 -6.84 16.48
CA ALA A 287 -17.25 -6.26 17.45
C ALA A 287 -18.47 -7.20 17.67
N GLY A 288 -18.89 -7.40 18.92
CA GLY A 288 -19.96 -8.33 19.27
C GLY A 288 -19.56 -9.82 19.38
N SER A 289 -18.33 -10.19 19.00
CA SER A 289 -17.82 -11.57 19.17
C SER A 289 -17.07 -11.74 20.49
N THR A 290 -17.12 -12.95 21.07
CA THR A 290 -16.13 -13.41 22.07
C THR A 290 -14.96 -14.18 21.43
N THR A 291 -14.94 -14.25 20.10
CA THR A 291 -13.91 -14.86 19.26
C THR A 291 -13.34 -13.85 18.26
N ALA A 292 -12.49 -14.28 17.33
CA ALA A 292 -11.99 -13.42 16.25
C ALA A 292 -13.01 -13.27 15.10
N ALA A 293 -14.15 -12.62 15.34
CA ALA A 293 -15.19 -12.40 14.31
C ALA A 293 -15.61 -13.71 13.60
N TYR A 294 -15.95 -13.64 12.31
CA TYR A 294 -16.08 -14.82 11.45
C TYR A 294 -14.73 -15.54 11.21
N ARG A 295 -13.61 -14.85 11.38
CA ARG A 295 -12.24 -15.35 11.14
C ARG A 295 -11.88 -16.50 12.10
N GLY A 296 -12.38 -16.48 13.33
CA GLY A 296 -12.23 -17.53 14.33
C GLY A 296 -12.85 -18.87 13.90
N PRO A 297 -14.17 -18.93 13.69
CA PRO A 297 -14.83 -20.12 13.16
C PRO A 297 -14.39 -20.49 11.73
N LEU A 298 -13.92 -19.55 10.89
CA LEU A 298 -13.36 -19.86 9.57
C LEU A 298 -11.98 -20.54 9.67
N TRP A 299 -11.10 -20.04 10.54
CA TRP A 299 -9.81 -20.66 10.87
C TRP A 299 -9.99 -22.10 11.37
N GLU A 300 -11.01 -22.31 12.21
CA GLU A 300 -11.46 -23.63 12.66
C GLU A 300 -11.87 -24.57 11.51
N GLN A 301 -12.49 -24.08 10.44
CA GLN A 301 -12.93 -24.88 9.29
C GLN A 301 -11.77 -25.18 8.35
N LEU A 302 -11.05 -24.15 7.90
CA LEU A 302 -9.92 -24.28 6.97
C LEU A 302 -8.82 -25.19 7.53
N ARG A 303 -8.46 -25.07 8.83
CA ARG A 303 -7.43 -25.93 9.45
C ARG A 303 -7.84 -27.39 9.65
N ARG A 304 -9.10 -27.77 9.38
CA ARG A 304 -9.57 -29.17 9.35
C ARG A 304 -9.41 -29.79 7.97
N GLN A 305 -9.14 -29.00 6.93
CA GLN A 305 -8.73 -29.51 5.63
C GLN A 305 -7.31 -30.10 5.74
N THR A 306 -7.14 -31.33 5.30
CA THR A 306 -5.83 -31.98 5.24
C THR A 306 -5.04 -31.42 4.06
N ASN A 307 -3.94 -30.71 4.36
CA ASN A 307 -3.09 -29.96 3.42
C ASN A 307 -3.58 -28.53 3.08
N THR A 308 -4.09 -27.77 4.07
CA THR A 308 -4.28 -26.31 3.92
C THR A 308 -3.46 -25.58 4.99
N THR A 309 -2.67 -24.58 4.59
CA THR A 309 -1.98 -23.65 5.50
C THR A 309 -2.61 -22.28 5.38
N VAL A 310 -3.14 -21.76 6.48
CA VAL A 310 -3.79 -20.44 6.53
C VAL A 310 -2.85 -19.45 7.20
N SER A 311 -2.72 -18.28 6.60
CA SER A 311 -2.23 -17.05 7.23
C SER A 311 -3.30 -15.99 7.00
N TYR A 312 -3.83 -15.39 8.06
CA TYR A 312 -4.44 -14.08 7.90
C TYR A 312 -3.34 -13.03 7.74
N VAL A 313 -3.72 -11.84 7.26
CA VAL A 313 -2.88 -10.66 7.12
C VAL A 313 -3.72 -9.39 7.26
N GLY A 314 -3.09 -8.29 7.65
CA GLY A 314 -3.67 -6.95 7.77
C GLY A 314 -3.09 -6.17 8.96
N SER A 315 -3.44 -4.88 9.09
CA SER A 315 -2.87 -3.98 10.12
C SER A 315 -3.47 -4.11 11.53
N GLN A 316 -4.55 -4.89 11.68
CA GLN A 316 -5.34 -4.98 12.90
C GLN A 316 -5.23 -6.39 13.52
N HIS A 317 -5.14 -6.46 14.84
CA HIS A 317 -5.05 -7.74 15.58
C HIS A 317 -6.18 -7.82 16.61
N TYR A 318 -7.15 -8.72 16.44
CA TYR A 318 -8.27 -8.87 17.38
C TYR A 318 -8.80 -10.30 17.45
N GLY A 319 -9.12 -10.74 18.67
CA GLY A 319 -9.72 -12.04 18.97
C GLY A 319 -8.72 -13.11 19.41
N ASN A 320 -9.22 -14.33 19.62
CA ASN A 320 -8.59 -15.37 20.46
C ASN A 320 -8.07 -16.61 19.69
N ILE A 321 -7.70 -16.45 18.41
CA ILE A 321 -7.04 -17.48 17.59
C ILE A 321 -5.52 -17.22 17.50
N PRO A 322 -4.69 -18.21 17.13
CA PRO A 322 -3.22 -18.09 17.15
C PRO A 322 -2.64 -17.10 16.13
N ASP A 323 -3.39 -16.83 15.07
CA ASP A 323 -3.16 -15.83 14.03
C ASP A 323 -4.48 -15.05 13.95
N ASN A 324 -4.49 -13.82 14.47
CA ASN A 324 -5.70 -13.02 14.66
C ASN A 324 -5.66 -11.70 13.84
N ASP A 325 -4.83 -11.69 12.81
CA ASP A 325 -4.62 -10.58 11.88
C ASP A 325 -5.89 -10.32 11.05
N ASN A 326 -6.10 -9.06 10.69
CA ASN A 326 -7.16 -8.59 9.81
C ASN A 326 -6.94 -7.13 9.38
N GLU A 327 -7.76 -6.66 8.45
CA GLU A 327 -7.83 -5.28 8.00
C GLU A 327 -9.29 -4.78 8.14
N GLY A 328 -9.87 -5.04 9.33
CA GLY A 328 -11.20 -4.63 9.73
C GLY A 328 -11.17 -3.38 10.62
N HIS A 329 -11.82 -2.30 10.20
CA HIS A 329 -11.70 -0.99 10.86
C HIS A 329 -13.03 -0.50 11.45
N PRO A 330 -13.19 -0.43 12.79
CA PRO A 330 -14.45 -0.01 13.41
C PRO A 330 -14.94 1.38 12.99
N GLY A 331 -16.19 1.48 12.57
CA GLY A 331 -16.86 2.72 12.11
C GLY A 331 -16.54 3.17 10.68
N TRP A 332 -15.56 2.53 10.02
CA TRP A 332 -15.13 2.90 8.67
C TRP A 332 -16.16 2.56 7.59
N LYS A 333 -16.03 3.25 6.47
CA LYS A 333 -16.93 3.27 5.32
C LYS A 333 -16.17 2.84 4.07
N ILE A 334 -16.89 2.61 2.98
CA ILE A 334 -16.28 2.14 1.71
C ILE A 334 -15.16 3.07 1.23
N ASN A 335 -15.30 4.39 1.41
CA ASN A 335 -14.29 5.39 1.02
C ASN A 335 -12.99 5.32 1.84
N ASP A 336 -13.07 4.99 3.12
CA ASP A 336 -11.90 4.97 4.01
C ASP A 336 -10.99 3.79 3.64
N LEU A 337 -11.61 2.65 3.30
CA LEU A 337 -10.92 1.47 2.76
C LEU A 337 -10.34 1.71 1.36
N ILE A 338 -11.04 2.44 0.48
CA ILE A 338 -10.47 2.92 -0.80
C ILE A 338 -9.19 3.75 -0.57
N GLY A 339 -9.13 4.51 0.52
CA GLY A 339 -7.97 5.30 0.92
C GLY A 339 -6.71 4.47 1.22
N ILE A 340 -6.87 3.32 1.89
CA ILE A 340 -5.75 2.45 2.29
C ILE A 340 -5.48 1.28 1.33
N THR A 341 -6.43 0.92 0.46
CA THR A 341 -6.38 -0.28 -0.41
C THR A 341 -5.04 -0.46 -1.11
N ASP A 342 -4.51 0.59 -1.72
CA ASP A 342 -3.27 0.50 -2.48
C ASP A 342 -2.08 0.06 -1.63
N SER A 343 -1.99 0.57 -0.40
CA SER A 343 -0.94 0.24 0.57
C SER A 343 -1.13 -1.17 1.14
N VAL A 344 -2.36 -1.52 1.52
CA VAL A 344 -2.72 -2.84 2.06
C VAL A 344 -2.39 -3.95 1.06
N MET A 345 -2.80 -3.78 -0.21
CA MET A 345 -2.58 -4.75 -1.27
C MET A 345 -1.09 -4.87 -1.66
N ASP A 346 -0.34 -3.76 -1.67
CA ASP A 346 1.11 -3.77 -1.91
C ASP A 346 1.91 -4.36 -0.73
N THR A 347 1.42 -4.22 0.50
CA THR A 347 2.10 -4.69 1.73
C THR A 347 1.86 -6.18 1.95
N TYR A 348 0.60 -6.58 2.09
CA TYR A 348 0.24 -7.92 2.58
C TYR A 348 0.16 -8.98 1.47
N LYS A 349 0.00 -8.55 0.21
CA LYS A 349 -0.02 -9.39 -1.00
C LYS A 349 -0.80 -10.71 -0.84
N PRO A 350 -2.10 -10.67 -0.50
CA PRO A 350 -2.94 -11.87 -0.40
C PRO A 350 -3.05 -12.62 -1.75
N ASN A 351 -3.52 -13.87 -1.68
CA ASN A 351 -4.21 -14.53 -2.81
C ASN A 351 -5.73 -14.57 -2.62
N VAL A 352 -6.23 -14.36 -1.41
CA VAL A 352 -7.66 -14.30 -1.10
C VAL A 352 -7.97 -13.03 -0.30
N VAL A 353 -8.94 -12.25 -0.76
CA VAL A 353 -9.52 -11.12 0.01
C VAL A 353 -10.95 -11.49 0.39
N LEU A 354 -11.29 -11.37 1.68
CA LEU A 354 -12.65 -11.51 2.18
C LEU A 354 -13.20 -10.11 2.47
N LEU A 355 -14.06 -9.59 1.59
CA LEU A 355 -14.51 -8.20 1.63
C LEU A 355 -15.92 -8.09 2.24
N HIS A 356 -16.03 -7.38 3.37
CA HIS A 356 -17.31 -7.04 4.01
C HIS A 356 -17.27 -5.59 4.48
N ILE A 357 -17.91 -4.69 3.72
CA ILE A 357 -17.92 -3.26 3.99
C ILE A 357 -19.20 -2.59 3.45
N GLY A 358 -19.65 -1.56 4.17
CA GLY A 358 -20.80 -0.73 3.83
C GLY A 358 -21.77 -0.55 5.01
N THR A 359 -21.57 -1.29 6.11
CA THR A 359 -22.46 -1.25 7.28
C THR A 359 -22.61 0.17 7.83
N ASN A 360 -21.50 0.92 7.92
CA ASN A 360 -21.50 2.27 8.46
C ASN A 360 -21.95 3.34 7.45
N ASP A 361 -21.81 3.11 6.14
CA ASP A 361 -22.47 3.92 5.10
C ASP A 361 -23.99 3.80 5.22
N MET A 362 -24.48 2.56 5.32
CA MET A 362 -25.91 2.27 5.46
C MET A 362 -26.48 2.74 6.80
N ASN A 363 -25.71 2.68 7.89
CA ASN A 363 -26.19 3.10 9.21
C ASN A 363 -26.34 4.63 9.30
N GLU A 364 -25.29 5.38 8.96
CA GLU A 364 -25.23 6.84 9.10
C GLU A 364 -25.87 7.61 7.93
N ALA A 365 -26.37 6.90 6.91
CA ALA A 365 -26.91 7.49 5.67
C ALA A 365 -25.86 8.23 4.82
N VAL A 366 -24.59 7.81 4.89
CA VAL A 366 -23.51 8.39 4.09
C VAL A 366 -23.57 7.82 2.68
N ASP A 367 -24.32 8.53 1.83
CA ASP A 367 -24.63 8.19 0.44
C ASP A 367 -24.91 6.69 0.19
N PRO A 368 -26.07 6.17 0.63
CA PRO A 368 -26.48 4.80 0.35
C PRO A 368 -26.73 4.51 -1.14
N ALA A 369 -26.87 5.55 -1.97
CA ALA A 369 -27.22 5.43 -3.38
C ALA A 369 -25.99 5.26 -4.28
N GLY A 370 -24.91 6.02 -4.03
CA GLY A 370 -23.59 5.84 -4.67
C GLY A 370 -22.68 4.86 -3.95
N ALA A 371 -23.12 4.21 -2.87
CA ALA A 371 -22.37 3.14 -2.20
C ALA A 371 -21.98 1.97 -3.15
N PRO A 372 -22.82 1.51 -4.11
CA PRO A 372 -22.44 0.45 -5.06
C PRO A 372 -21.25 0.85 -5.95
N ASP A 373 -21.32 2.03 -6.59
CA ASP A 373 -20.23 2.59 -7.42
C ASP A 373 -18.90 2.66 -6.64
N ARG A 374 -18.98 3.03 -5.35
CA ARG A 374 -17.84 3.09 -4.43
C ARG A 374 -17.30 1.68 -4.13
N LEU A 375 -18.16 0.68 -3.88
CA LEU A 375 -17.70 -0.70 -3.72
C LEU A 375 -17.07 -1.24 -5.00
N GLY A 376 -17.66 -0.96 -6.16
CA GLY A 376 -17.08 -1.30 -7.46
C GLY A 376 -15.68 -0.70 -7.63
N THR A 377 -15.52 0.59 -7.29
CA THR A 377 -14.22 1.28 -7.29
C THR A 377 -13.21 0.60 -6.35
N LEU A 378 -13.64 0.15 -5.16
CA LEU A 378 -12.81 -0.61 -4.21
C LEU A 378 -12.36 -1.94 -4.80
N MET A 379 -13.27 -2.71 -5.41
CA MET A 379 -12.96 -3.96 -6.11
C MET A 379 -11.97 -3.73 -7.28
N ASP A 380 -12.14 -2.65 -8.04
CA ASP A 380 -11.28 -2.34 -9.17
C ASP A 380 -9.86 -1.96 -8.74
N ARG A 381 -9.67 -1.26 -7.60
CA ARG A 381 -8.33 -1.00 -7.04
C ARG A 381 -7.64 -2.28 -6.57
N ILE A 382 -8.37 -3.17 -5.88
CA ILE A 382 -7.90 -4.51 -5.49
C ILE A 382 -7.37 -5.26 -6.72
N PHE A 383 -8.15 -5.32 -7.80
CA PHE A 383 -7.79 -5.98 -9.06
C PHE A 383 -6.77 -5.21 -9.93
N ALA A 384 -6.55 -3.92 -9.69
CA ALA A 384 -5.49 -3.15 -10.33
C ALA A 384 -4.13 -3.41 -9.68
N LYS A 385 -4.09 -3.59 -8.35
CA LYS A 385 -2.88 -3.93 -7.59
C LYS A 385 -2.48 -5.39 -7.71
N GLN A 386 -3.46 -6.30 -7.62
CA GLN A 386 -3.23 -7.74 -7.76
C GLN A 386 -4.22 -8.34 -8.77
N PRO A 387 -3.88 -8.38 -10.07
CA PRO A 387 -4.78 -8.89 -11.11
C PRO A 387 -5.26 -10.33 -10.90
N ASP A 388 -4.41 -11.16 -10.27
CA ASP A 388 -4.65 -12.58 -10.00
C ASP A 388 -5.27 -12.90 -8.63
N VAL A 389 -5.59 -11.90 -7.80
CA VAL A 389 -6.17 -12.14 -6.48
C VAL A 389 -7.59 -12.69 -6.59
N THR A 390 -7.97 -13.63 -5.72
CA THR A 390 -9.37 -14.03 -5.54
C THR A 390 -10.05 -13.06 -4.57
N LEU A 391 -11.19 -12.49 -4.95
CA LEU A 391 -11.94 -11.54 -4.14
C LEU A 391 -13.32 -12.11 -3.81
N VAL A 392 -13.50 -12.57 -2.57
CA VAL A 392 -14.79 -13.05 -2.03
C VAL A 392 -15.49 -11.86 -1.37
N VAL A 393 -16.43 -11.25 -2.08
CA VAL A 393 -17.28 -10.15 -1.59
C VAL A 393 -18.50 -10.74 -0.89
N SER A 394 -18.80 -10.25 0.30
CA SER A 394 -19.98 -10.66 1.06
C SER A 394 -21.05 -9.57 1.08
N THR A 395 -22.33 -9.95 1.04
CA THR A 395 -23.43 -9.04 1.34
C THR A 395 -23.32 -8.55 2.79
N LEU A 396 -23.79 -7.33 3.06
CA LEU A 396 -23.94 -6.83 4.42
C LEU A 396 -24.90 -7.71 5.23
N VAL A 397 -24.63 -7.86 6.53
CA VAL A 397 -25.51 -8.60 7.45
C VAL A 397 -26.82 -7.86 7.71
N PRO A 398 -27.88 -8.54 8.18
CA PRO A 398 -29.10 -7.87 8.62
C PRO A 398 -28.84 -6.90 9.77
N SER A 399 -29.46 -5.72 9.71
CA SER A 399 -29.50 -4.78 10.83
C SER A 399 -30.89 -4.75 11.46
N ALA A 400 -30.94 -4.79 12.79
CA ALA A 400 -32.18 -4.63 13.55
C ALA A 400 -32.57 -3.15 13.79
N HIS A 401 -31.76 -2.19 13.33
CA HIS A 401 -32.14 -0.77 13.38
C HIS A 401 -33.15 -0.45 12.25
N PRO A 402 -34.32 0.13 12.56
CA PRO A 402 -35.46 0.20 11.64
C PRO A 402 -35.17 0.96 10.35
N ASP A 403 -34.35 2.02 10.42
CA ASP A 403 -33.97 2.80 9.24
C ASP A 403 -32.80 2.16 8.47
N THR A 404 -31.98 1.35 9.12
CA THR A 404 -30.74 0.79 8.54
C THR A 404 -31.01 -0.48 7.75
N GLY A 405 -31.84 -1.40 8.27
CA GLY A 405 -32.23 -2.64 7.57
C GLY A 405 -32.72 -2.42 6.12
N PRO A 406 -33.61 -1.45 5.83
CA PRO A 406 -34.04 -1.13 4.47
C PRO A 406 -32.91 -0.61 3.55
N ARG A 407 -32.00 0.22 4.09
CA ARG A 407 -30.83 0.74 3.34
C ARG A 407 -29.87 -0.40 2.99
N VAL A 408 -29.57 -1.26 3.96
CA VAL A 408 -28.75 -2.47 3.77
C VAL A 408 -29.38 -3.42 2.73
N SER A 409 -30.68 -3.66 2.80
CA SER A 409 -31.40 -4.50 1.82
C SER A 409 -31.30 -3.94 0.39
N ALA A 410 -31.42 -2.62 0.22
CA ALA A 410 -31.26 -1.97 -1.08
C ALA A 410 -29.81 -2.08 -1.61
N PHE A 411 -28.80 -1.84 -0.77
CA PHE A 411 -27.40 -1.99 -1.14
C PHE A 411 -27.06 -3.44 -1.54
N ASN A 412 -27.47 -4.43 -0.73
CA ASN A 412 -27.28 -5.85 -1.03
C ASN A 412 -27.89 -6.27 -2.37
N GLY A 413 -29.01 -5.66 -2.77
CA GLY A 413 -29.64 -5.88 -4.08
C GLY A 413 -28.81 -5.44 -5.29
N SER A 414 -27.79 -4.58 -5.11
CA SER A 414 -26.89 -4.12 -6.19
C SER A 414 -25.68 -5.04 -6.41
N LEU A 415 -25.22 -5.72 -5.36
CA LEU A 415 -23.95 -6.47 -5.34
C LEU A 415 -23.83 -7.58 -6.40
N PRO A 416 -24.92 -8.28 -6.82
CA PRO A 416 -24.84 -9.22 -7.94
C PRO A 416 -24.37 -8.58 -9.25
N GLN A 417 -24.69 -7.30 -9.50
CA GLN A 417 -24.26 -6.59 -10.70
C GLN A 417 -22.77 -6.21 -10.61
N GLU A 418 -22.33 -5.62 -9.48
CA GLU A 418 -20.93 -5.22 -9.26
C GLU A 418 -19.94 -6.38 -9.42
N VAL A 419 -20.33 -7.58 -8.94
CA VAL A 419 -19.53 -8.80 -9.08
C VAL A 419 -19.63 -9.38 -10.49
N TYR A 420 -20.81 -9.34 -11.13
CA TYR A 420 -21.00 -9.83 -12.49
C TYR A 420 -20.17 -9.04 -13.52
N GLU A 421 -20.15 -7.71 -13.44
CA GLU A 421 -19.41 -6.89 -14.40
C GLU A 421 -17.90 -7.16 -14.36
N ARG A 422 -17.35 -7.40 -13.17
CA ARG A 422 -15.92 -7.71 -12.99
C ARG A 422 -15.59 -9.16 -13.39
N ARG A 423 -16.51 -10.11 -13.18
CA ARG A 423 -16.43 -11.46 -13.78
C ARG A 423 -16.43 -11.41 -15.31
N ALA A 424 -17.27 -10.58 -15.92
CA ALA A 424 -17.34 -10.41 -17.38
C ALA A 424 -16.05 -9.81 -17.96
N GLN A 425 -15.25 -9.12 -17.15
CA GLN A 425 -13.90 -8.64 -17.47
C GLN A 425 -12.79 -9.67 -17.16
N GLY A 426 -13.15 -10.90 -16.77
CA GLY A 426 -12.20 -11.97 -16.42
C GLY A 426 -11.61 -11.89 -15.01
N ARG A 427 -12.16 -11.05 -14.12
CA ARG A 427 -11.67 -10.93 -12.73
C ARG A 427 -12.25 -12.02 -11.82
N LYS A 428 -11.43 -12.53 -10.90
CA LYS A 428 -11.74 -13.62 -9.95
C LYS A 428 -12.59 -13.17 -8.76
N ALA A 429 -13.74 -12.52 -9.03
CA ALA A 429 -14.67 -12.05 -8.00
C ALA A 429 -15.74 -13.12 -7.67
N TRP A 430 -16.03 -13.36 -6.40
CA TRP A 430 -17.13 -14.24 -5.96
C TRP A 430 -18.04 -13.51 -4.97
N LEU A 431 -19.36 -13.64 -5.10
CA LEU A 431 -20.35 -13.04 -4.19
C LEU A 431 -20.89 -14.12 -3.25
N VAL A 432 -20.97 -13.81 -1.95
CA VAL A 432 -21.53 -14.70 -0.92
C VAL A 432 -22.57 -13.97 -0.05
N ASP A 433 -23.60 -14.68 0.40
CA ASP A 433 -24.80 -14.07 1.03
C ASP A 433 -24.80 -14.24 2.55
N SER A 434 -24.26 -13.24 3.27
CA SER A 434 -24.38 -13.12 4.74
C SER A 434 -25.69 -12.43 5.18
N TRP A 435 -26.52 -11.96 4.26
CA TRP A 435 -27.82 -11.36 4.58
C TRP A 435 -28.85 -12.45 4.87
N SER A 436 -29.05 -13.37 3.94
CA SER A 436 -30.02 -14.47 4.06
C SER A 436 -29.60 -15.54 5.07
N ALA A 437 -28.31 -15.59 5.45
CA ALA A 437 -27.79 -16.56 6.40
C ALA A 437 -28.11 -16.22 7.88
N LEU A 438 -28.26 -14.93 8.23
CA LEU A 438 -28.40 -14.47 9.62
C LEU A 438 -29.85 -14.12 9.98
N ASP A 439 -30.26 -14.46 11.19
CA ASP A 439 -31.54 -14.05 11.77
C ASP A 439 -31.34 -12.75 12.60
N PRO A 440 -31.90 -11.60 12.18
CA PRO A 440 -31.75 -10.34 12.92
C PRO A 440 -32.33 -10.38 14.34
N GLY A 441 -33.18 -11.36 14.68
CA GLY A 441 -33.73 -11.56 16.02
C GLY A 441 -32.89 -12.46 16.95
N ALA A 442 -31.87 -13.16 16.42
CA ALA A 442 -31.13 -14.17 17.19
C ALA A 442 -29.60 -14.18 16.98
N ASP A 443 -29.11 -13.73 15.82
CA ASP A 443 -27.69 -13.79 15.44
C ASP A 443 -26.92 -12.48 15.65
N LEU A 444 -27.56 -11.41 16.14
CA LEU A 444 -26.93 -10.12 16.44
C LEU A 444 -26.62 -9.95 17.93
N ALA A 445 -25.57 -9.18 18.24
CA ALA A 445 -25.20 -8.75 19.59
C ALA A 445 -25.82 -7.38 19.95
N ASP A 446 -25.99 -6.52 18.95
CA ASP A 446 -26.67 -5.23 19.04
C ASP A 446 -27.54 -4.98 17.78
N PHE A 447 -27.71 -3.73 17.34
CA PHE A 447 -28.49 -3.41 16.15
C PHE A 447 -27.76 -3.60 14.81
N LEU A 448 -26.44 -3.83 14.84
CA LEU A 448 -25.55 -3.86 13.66
C LEU A 448 -24.61 -5.07 13.66
N HIS A 449 -24.02 -5.39 14.82
CA HIS A 449 -22.95 -6.37 14.91
C HIS A 449 -23.50 -7.78 15.17
N PRO A 450 -23.00 -8.82 14.47
CA PRO A 450 -23.27 -10.22 14.81
C PRO A 450 -22.81 -10.58 16.22
N ASN A 451 -23.46 -11.60 16.80
CA ASN A 451 -22.95 -12.34 17.95
C ASN A 451 -22.22 -13.62 17.48
N ASP A 452 -21.69 -14.43 18.40
CA ASP A 452 -20.95 -15.66 18.06
C ASP A 452 -21.77 -16.75 17.35
N SER A 453 -23.10 -16.62 17.26
CA SER A 453 -23.94 -17.41 16.34
C SER A 453 -23.85 -16.83 14.92
N GLY A 454 -24.12 -15.53 14.75
CA GLY A 454 -24.05 -14.86 13.46
C GLY A 454 -22.67 -14.94 12.81
N TYR A 455 -21.59 -14.73 13.57
CA TYR A 455 -20.24 -14.88 13.06
C TYR A 455 -19.90 -16.30 12.60
N ARG A 456 -20.47 -17.33 13.26
CA ARG A 456 -20.33 -18.72 12.80
C ARG A 456 -21.04 -18.93 11.47
N LYS A 457 -22.20 -18.30 11.25
CA LYS A 457 -22.91 -18.36 9.97
C LYS A 457 -22.16 -17.60 8.86
N MET A 458 -21.69 -16.37 9.13
CA MET A 458 -20.81 -15.63 8.22
C MET A 458 -19.55 -16.43 7.85
N SER A 459 -18.96 -17.17 8.80
CA SER A 459 -17.78 -17.99 8.51
C SER A 459 -18.05 -19.12 7.52
N HIS A 460 -19.26 -19.69 7.54
CA HIS A 460 -19.67 -20.73 6.60
C HIS A 460 -19.89 -20.13 5.20
N VAL A 461 -20.54 -18.97 5.13
CA VAL A 461 -20.76 -18.19 3.90
C VAL A 461 -19.43 -17.79 3.24
N PHE A 462 -18.42 -17.35 4.02
CA PHE A 462 -17.09 -17.10 3.49
C PHE A 462 -16.32 -18.38 3.11
N TYR A 463 -16.49 -19.47 3.87
CA TYR A 463 -15.91 -20.78 3.55
C TYR A 463 -16.42 -21.31 2.20
N GLU A 464 -17.74 -21.23 1.94
CA GLU A 464 -18.36 -21.56 0.64
C GLU A 464 -17.76 -20.72 -0.51
N GLY A 465 -17.51 -19.43 -0.29
CA GLY A 465 -16.88 -18.56 -1.28
C GLY A 465 -15.41 -18.90 -1.57
N ILE A 466 -14.65 -19.33 -0.56
CA ILE A 466 -13.29 -19.84 -0.72
C ILE A 466 -13.32 -21.16 -1.49
N GLU A 467 -14.16 -22.13 -1.09
CA GLU A 467 -14.30 -23.41 -1.80
C GLU A 467 -14.74 -23.23 -3.26
N ALA A 468 -15.64 -22.28 -3.54
CA ALA A 468 -16.11 -21.99 -4.90
C ALA A 468 -15.02 -21.34 -5.79
N ALA A 469 -14.10 -20.57 -5.21
CA ALA A 469 -12.97 -19.99 -5.93
C ALA A 469 -11.77 -20.96 -6.05
N GLU A 470 -11.55 -21.82 -5.06
CA GLU A 470 -10.65 -22.97 -5.16
C GLU A 470 -11.12 -23.91 -6.27
N TRP A 471 -12.42 -24.20 -6.30
CA TRP A 471 -13.09 -24.99 -7.35
C TRP A 471 -12.81 -24.47 -8.76
N ALA A 472 -12.94 -23.17 -8.96
CA ALA A 472 -12.74 -22.52 -10.26
C ALA A 472 -11.26 -22.37 -10.65
N GLY A 473 -10.32 -22.88 -9.84
CA GLY A 473 -8.88 -22.72 -10.05
C GLY A 473 -8.39 -21.27 -9.86
N TRP A 474 -9.18 -20.42 -9.18
CA TRP A 474 -8.89 -19.00 -9.04
C TRP A 474 -7.85 -18.72 -7.94
N ILE A 475 -7.84 -19.51 -6.87
CA ILE A 475 -6.87 -19.39 -5.77
C ILE A 475 -5.54 -20.06 -6.15
N THR A 476 -4.72 -19.32 -6.89
CA THR A 476 -3.30 -19.63 -7.10
C THR A 476 -2.50 -19.45 -5.80
N PRO A 477 -1.29 -20.03 -5.67
CA PRO A 477 -0.38 -19.72 -4.57
C PRO A 477 -0.18 -18.20 -4.41
N PRO A 478 0.06 -17.70 -3.18
CA PRO A 478 0.16 -16.27 -2.95
C PRO A 478 1.35 -15.67 -3.71
N PRO A 479 1.19 -14.47 -4.30
CA PRO A 479 2.25 -13.85 -5.09
C PRO A 479 3.58 -13.82 -4.32
N THR A 480 4.64 -14.27 -4.97
CA THR A 480 5.97 -14.29 -4.40
C THR A 480 6.35 -12.88 -3.93
N GLN A 481 6.81 -12.76 -2.69
CA GLN A 481 7.49 -11.54 -2.30
C GLN A 481 8.72 -11.35 -3.22
N PRO A 482 9.06 -10.11 -3.62
CA PRO A 482 10.30 -9.84 -4.34
C PRO A 482 11.51 -10.15 -3.45
N GLY A 483 12.01 -11.38 -3.55
CA GLY A 483 12.99 -11.97 -2.63
C GLY A 483 12.55 -13.37 -2.23
N GLY A 484 13.32 -14.39 -2.64
CA GLY A 484 12.95 -15.79 -2.44
C GLY A 484 13.48 -16.37 -1.13
N GLY A 485 12.62 -16.46 -0.11
CA GLY A 485 12.89 -17.17 1.14
C GLY A 485 11.61 -17.74 1.73
N THR A 486 11.67 -18.93 2.34
CA THR A 486 10.48 -19.61 2.92
C THR A 486 10.17 -19.11 4.34
N GLY A 487 10.24 -17.81 4.56
CA GLY A 487 9.92 -17.14 5.82
C GLY A 487 8.50 -16.59 5.80
N GLY A 488 7.77 -16.78 6.91
CA GLY A 488 6.61 -15.95 7.24
C GLY A 488 7.05 -14.57 7.75
N PRO A 489 6.16 -13.79 8.37
CA PRO A 489 6.55 -12.56 9.07
C PRO A 489 7.66 -12.87 10.09
N VAL A 490 8.77 -12.15 9.99
CA VAL A 490 9.97 -12.44 10.80
C VAL A 490 9.73 -12.02 12.25
N ARG A 491 9.93 -12.94 13.18
CA ARG A 491 9.89 -12.66 14.62
C ARG A 491 11.11 -11.82 15.03
N GLY A 492 10.94 -11.06 16.10
CA GLY A 492 11.99 -10.24 16.72
C GLY A 492 11.69 -8.75 16.68
N TRP A 493 11.14 -8.24 15.57
CA TRP A 493 10.93 -6.80 15.34
C TRP A 493 9.64 -6.25 15.97
N ILE A 494 9.76 -5.27 16.87
CA ILE A 494 8.60 -4.54 17.45
C ILE A 494 8.62 -3.06 17.00
N PRO A 495 7.65 -2.60 16.19
CA PRO A 495 7.59 -1.20 15.73
C PRO A 495 7.42 -0.22 16.90
N GLN A 496 8.07 0.93 16.79
CA GLN A 496 7.97 2.07 17.72
C GLN A 496 7.28 3.28 17.06
N GLU A 497 6.76 3.11 15.84
CA GLU A 497 6.38 4.21 14.93
C GLU A 497 7.52 5.24 14.78
N VAL A 498 7.21 6.54 14.78
CA VAL A 498 8.19 7.63 14.65
C VAL A 498 8.86 7.89 16.00
N ILE A 499 10.16 7.58 16.11
CA ILE A 499 10.97 7.90 17.30
C ILE A 499 11.59 9.30 17.24
N ALA A 500 11.72 9.89 16.04
CA ALA A 500 12.19 11.25 15.84
C ALA A 500 11.43 11.91 14.67
N GLY A 501 10.77 13.05 14.92
CA GLY A 501 9.94 13.74 13.92
C GLY A 501 10.71 14.41 12.78
N GLY A 502 12.03 14.55 12.89
CA GLY A 502 12.87 15.26 11.93
C GLY A 502 14.16 15.75 12.59
N THR A 503 14.86 16.69 11.95
CA THR A 503 15.92 17.48 12.56
C THR A 503 15.44 18.10 13.87
N MET A 504 15.87 17.51 15.00
CA MET A 504 15.51 17.97 16.35
C MET A 504 16.23 19.25 16.78
N ALA A 505 16.92 19.90 15.83
CA ALA A 505 17.28 21.30 15.91
C ALA A 505 16.02 22.11 16.30
N PRO A 506 16.07 22.91 17.38
CA PRO A 506 15.10 23.98 17.51
C PRO A 506 15.31 24.90 16.30
N GLY A 507 14.22 25.16 15.59
CA GLY A 507 14.25 25.57 14.19
C GLY A 507 13.23 24.79 13.35
N SER A 508 11.95 25.15 13.41
CA SER A 508 11.39 26.16 12.51
C SER A 508 11.38 25.75 11.03
N TYR A 509 10.64 24.70 10.69
CA TYR A 509 10.33 24.40 9.29
C TYR A 509 8.83 24.03 9.15
N PRO A 510 8.12 24.53 8.14
CA PRO A 510 6.82 24.00 7.78
C PRO A 510 7.01 22.58 7.20
N GLY A 511 6.74 21.57 8.03
CA GLY A 511 6.69 20.18 7.60
C GLY A 511 5.68 19.97 6.46
N ASP A 512 5.93 18.93 5.66
CA ASP A 512 5.16 18.53 4.47
C ASP A 512 5.07 19.53 3.32
N LEU A 513 6.00 20.49 3.23
CA LEU A 513 6.11 21.39 2.07
C LEU A 513 6.67 20.70 0.81
N SER A 514 5.85 19.87 0.17
CA SER A 514 6.10 19.33 -1.18
C SER A 514 5.69 20.36 -2.25
N LEU A 515 6.62 21.21 -2.68
CA LEU A 515 6.43 22.10 -3.82
C LEU A 515 6.45 21.30 -5.13
N GLY A 516 5.37 21.34 -5.90
CA GLY A 516 5.25 20.74 -7.24
C GLY A 516 5.91 21.55 -8.35
N GLY A 517 6.26 22.82 -8.08
CA GLY A 517 6.91 23.74 -9.02
C GLY A 517 6.00 24.79 -9.66
N ASP A 518 4.71 24.84 -9.26
CA ASP A 518 3.75 25.89 -9.62
C ASP A 518 3.42 26.84 -8.45
N GLU A 519 3.99 26.58 -7.27
CA GLU A 519 3.85 27.41 -6.07
C GLU A 519 4.68 28.69 -6.11
N ARG A 520 4.14 29.74 -5.48
CA ARG A 520 4.84 30.98 -5.12
C ARG A 520 4.71 31.20 -3.62
N ILE A 521 5.82 31.56 -2.98
CA ILE A 521 5.89 31.75 -1.53
C ILE A 521 5.55 33.19 -1.16
N HIS A 522 4.65 33.36 -0.20
CA HIS A 522 4.19 34.63 0.37
C HIS A 522 4.16 34.54 1.90
N TYR A 523 4.11 35.70 2.55
CA TYR A 523 3.99 35.84 4.00
C TYR A 523 2.94 36.91 4.29
N ALA A 524 1.92 36.60 5.09
CA ALA A 524 0.83 37.52 5.44
C ALA A 524 0.04 36.99 6.64
N ASP A 525 -0.47 37.86 7.52
CA ASP A 525 -1.30 37.44 8.65
C ASP A 525 -2.64 36.88 8.15
N PHE A 526 -2.85 35.58 8.29
CA PHE A 526 -4.00 34.90 7.70
C PHE A 526 -5.06 34.51 8.75
N ASP A 527 -4.67 34.40 10.02
CA ASP A 527 -5.53 34.00 11.14
C ASP A 527 -5.86 35.14 12.13
N GLY A 528 -5.23 36.30 11.98
CA GLY A 528 -5.55 37.58 12.63
C GLY A 528 -4.89 37.77 14.01
N ASP A 529 -3.73 37.16 14.26
CA ASP A 529 -3.02 37.25 15.55
C ASP A 529 -1.99 38.41 15.62
N GLY A 530 -1.75 39.09 14.51
CA GLY A 530 -0.76 40.15 14.34
C GLY A 530 0.57 39.68 13.73
N ARG A 531 0.70 38.41 13.31
CA ARG A 531 1.93 37.84 12.75
C ARG A 531 1.74 37.29 11.35
N PRO A 532 2.77 37.35 10.49
CA PRO A 532 2.71 36.81 9.14
C PRO A 532 2.82 35.28 9.12
N ASP A 533 1.78 34.63 8.61
CA ASP A 533 1.76 33.20 8.31
C ASP A 533 2.54 32.89 7.02
N PHE A 534 3.03 31.65 6.90
CA PHE A 534 3.69 31.17 5.70
C PHE A 534 2.64 30.66 4.69
N VAL A 535 2.67 31.18 3.46
CA VAL A 535 1.65 30.94 2.42
C VAL A 535 2.30 30.44 1.14
N ALA A 536 1.94 29.24 0.68
CA ALA A 536 2.35 28.67 -0.60
C ALA A 536 1.16 28.66 -1.58
N ALA A 537 1.10 29.65 -2.48
CA ALA A 537 0.00 29.87 -3.42
C ALA A 537 0.33 29.30 -4.82
N ARG A 538 -0.60 28.56 -5.43
CA ARG A 538 -0.48 27.94 -6.76
C ARG A 538 -1.34 28.65 -7.79
N ASP A 539 -0.83 28.75 -9.01
CA ASP A 539 -1.58 29.28 -10.17
C ASP A 539 -2.84 28.46 -10.52
N THR A 540 -3.09 27.32 -9.85
CA THR A 540 -4.37 26.58 -9.90
C THR A 540 -5.54 27.24 -9.16
N GLY A 541 -5.31 28.26 -8.33
CA GLY A 541 -6.36 28.90 -7.52
C GLY A 541 -6.36 28.53 -6.03
N THR A 542 -5.32 27.81 -5.56
CA THR A 542 -5.19 27.26 -4.20
C THR A 542 -4.01 27.87 -3.46
N ALA A 543 -4.07 27.97 -2.12
CA ALA A 543 -2.90 28.26 -1.30
C ALA A 543 -2.91 27.46 0.01
N ALA A 544 -1.78 26.85 0.36
CA ALA A 544 -1.56 26.17 1.63
C ALA A 544 -0.95 27.15 2.64
N VAL A 545 -1.42 27.11 3.89
CA VAL A 545 -1.08 28.08 4.93
C VAL A 545 -0.60 27.39 6.20
N TRP A 546 0.52 27.86 6.75
CA TRP A 546 1.10 27.42 8.03
C TRP A 546 1.20 28.63 8.96
N ARG A 547 0.64 28.51 10.16
CA ARG A 547 0.54 29.60 11.13
C ARG A 547 1.81 29.85 11.92
N ASN A 548 2.06 31.14 12.18
CA ASN A 548 3.20 31.64 12.95
C ASN A 548 2.91 31.56 14.47
N GLY A 549 3.42 30.51 15.13
CA GLY A 549 3.32 30.34 16.58
C GLY A 549 4.14 31.36 17.39
N GLY A 550 5.00 32.14 16.74
CA GLY A 550 5.91 33.11 17.33
C GLY A 550 7.33 32.60 17.53
N ALA A 551 8.16 33.45 18.12
CA ALA A 551 9.58 33.20 18.32
C ALA A 551 9.88 32.12 19.37
N ASN A 552 10.70 31.15 18.97
CA ASN A 552 11.37 30.18 19.84
C ASN A 552 12.49 30.85 20.66
N SER A 553 13.02 30.14 21.66
CA SER A 553 14.07 30.64 22.56
C SER A 553 15.44 30.90 21.90
N ASP A 554 15.65 30.41 20.68
CA ASP A 554 16.80 30.66 19.82
C ASP A 554 16.59 31.83 18.83
N GLY A 555 15.37 32.38 18.75
CA GLY A 555 14.97 33.40 17.78
C GLY A 555 14.63 32.86 16.39
N THR A 556 14.35 31.56 16.26
CA THR A 556 13.63 30.97 15.12
C THR A 556 12.11 31.04 15.33
N VAL A 557 11.28 30.62 14.37
CA VAL A 557 9.79 30.72 14.45
C VAL A 557 9.10 29.37 14.45
N ALA A 558 8.14 29.16 15.35
CA ALA A 558 7.30 27.97 15.36
C ALA A 558 6.27 27.99 14.21
N TRP A 559 6.22 26.94 13.39
CA TRP A 559 5.24 26.80 12.31
C TRP A 559 4.25 25.67 12.58
N SER A 560 2.97 25.86 12.28
CA SER A 560 1.95 24.80 12.35
C SER A 560 1.05 24.81 11.11
N PHE A 561 0.89 23.68 10.41
CA PHE A 561 -0.02 23.64 9.25
C PHE A 561 -1.45 23.99 9.68
N TRP A 562 -2.11 24.88 8.95
CA TRP A 562 -3.49 25.27 9.22
C TRP A 562 -4.47 24.60 8.27
N ARG A 563 -4.38 24.90 6.97
CA ARG A 563 -5.17 24.28 5.90
C ARG A 563 -4.72 24.75 4.51
N THR A 564 -5.22 24.09 3.48
CA THR A 564 -5.30 24.64 2.12
C THR A 564 -6.63 25.38 1.93
N PHE A 565 -6.55 26.58 1.38
CA PHE A 565 -7.66 27.41 0.92
C PHE A 565 -7.76 27.36 -0.60
N THR A 566 -8.96 27.57 -1.16
CA THR A 566 -9.22 27.55 -2.60
C THR A 566 -10.19 28.66 -2.97
N THR A 567 -9.83 29.54 -3.91
CA THR A 567 -10.71 30.65 -4.36
C THR A 567 -11.90 30.20 -5.21
N GLY A 568 -11.82 29.01 -5.81
CA GLY A 568 -12.80 28.52 -6.78
C GLY A 568 -12.68 29.15 -8.17
N ILE A 569 -11.73 30.07 -8.39
CA ILE A 569 -11.46 30.68 -9.69
C ILE A 569 -10.35 29.85 -10.39
N PRO A 570 -10.55 29.34 -11.62
CA PRO A 570 -9.48 28.69 -12.39
C PRO A 570 -8.54 29.73 -13.02
N LEU A 571 -7.39 29.96 -12.39
CA LEU A 571 -6.48 31.08 -12.72
C LEU A 571 -5.45 30.71 -13.81
N GLY A 572 -5.90 30.50 -15.04
CA GLY A 572 -5.07 30.07 -16.18
C GLY A 572 -3.84 30.95 -16.51
N GLY A 573 -2.72 30.74 -15.82
CA GLY A 573 -1.33 31.06 -16.21
C GLY A 573 -0.90 32.54 -16.25
N ALA A 574 -1.82 33.51 -16.31
CA ALA A 574 -1.52 34.94 -16.49
C ALA A 574 -1.69 35.81 -15.23
N TYR A 575 -1.67 35.21 -14.04
CA TYR A 575 -2.13 35.83 -12.79
C TYR A 575 -0.97 36.25 -11.87
N ARG A 576 -1.19 37.33 -11.11
CA ARG A 576 -0.30 37.78 -10.02
C ARG A 576 -1.06 37.80 -8.70
N TRP A 577 -0.40 37.28 -7.68
CA TRP A 577 -0.87 37.13 -6.30
C TRP A 577 -0.23 38.19 -5.42
N GLU A 578 -1.03 38.83 -4.56
CA GLU A 578 -0.60 39.64 -3.42
C GLU A 578 -1.59 39.43 -2.25
N PHE A 579 -1.25 39.87 -1.03
CA PHE A 579 -2.06 39.67 0.17
C PHE A 579 -2.01 40.90 1.08
N GLY A 580 -3.08 41.17 1.84
CA GLY A 580 -3.18 42.24 2.85
C GLY A 580 -4.62 42.48 3.32
N ASP A 581 -4.84 43.07 4.49
CA ASP A 581 -6.20 43.43 4.97
C ASP A 581 -6.76 44.58 4.11
N VAL A 582 -7.95 44.35 3.55
CA VAL A 582 -8.62 45.25 2.61
C VAL A 582 -10.14 45.29 2.86
N PHE A 583 -10.74 44.15 3.20
CA PHE A 583 -12.19 43.93 3.26
C PHE A 583 -12.68 43.64 4.67
N GLY A 584 -12.78 44.70 5.46
CA GLY A 584 -13.40 44.69 6.78
C GLY A 584 -12.55 45.35 7.85
N ASN A 585 -11.24 45.47 7.62
CA ASN A 585 -10.27 45.93 8.62
C ASN A 585 -10.36 45.05 9.88
N ASP A 586 -10.40 43.73 9.70
CA ASP A 586 -10.60 42.73 10.75
C ASP A 586 -9.30 42.03 11.21
N GLY A 587 -8.17 42.51 10.70
CA GLY A 587 -6.81 42.05 11.00
C GLY A 587 -6.30 40.96 10.06
N ARG A 588 -7.08 40.50 9.08
CA ARG A 588 -6.74 39.34 8.24
C ARG A 588 -6.37 39.76 6.83
N ALA A 589 -5.35 39.11 6.29
CA ALA A 589 -4.99 39.24 4.89
C ALA A 589 -6.04 38.63 3.97
N ASP A 590 -6.59 39.47 3.11
CA ASP A 590 -7.38 39.10 1.95
C ASP A 590 -6.50 38.70 0.77
N TRP A 591 -7.09 38.01 -0.19
CA TRP A 591 -6.41 37.46 -1.36
C TRP A 591 -6.56 38.39 -2.55
N ILE A 592 -5.47 39.01 -2.99
CA ILE A 592 -5.49 40.02 -4.04
C ILE A 592 -4.96 39.40 -5.35
N THR A 593 -5.83 39.34 -6.37
CA THR A 593 -5.58 38.69 -7.66
C THR A 593 -5.64 39.69 -8.80
N ILE A 594 -4.53 39.87 -9.51
CA ILE A 594 -4.41 40.80 -10.64
C ILE A 594 -4.52 40.02 -11.96
N THR A 595 -5.36 40.51 -12.88
CA THR A 595 -5.58 39.93 -14.22
C THR A 595 -5.28 40.93 -15.34
N SER A 596 -4.44 40.57 -16.32
CA SER A 596 -4.09 41.47 -17.44
C SER A 596 -4.90 41.14 -18.70
N ASN A 597 -5.97 41.89 -18.95
CA ASN A 597 -6.92 41.63 -20.04
C ASN A 597 -6.63 42.51 -21.28
N LEU A 598 -6.86 41.99 -22.49
CA LEU A 598 -6.83 42.79 -23.73
C LEU A 598 -8.21 43.40 -24.00
N ASP A 599 -8.34 44.72 -23.89
CA ASP A 599 -9.58 45.47 -24.15
C ASP A 599 -9.29 46.65 -25.08
N GLY A 600 -10.08 46.80 -26.15
CA GLY A 600 -9.88 47.80 -27.20
C GLY A 600 -8.55 47.74 -27.98
N GLY A 601 -7.64 46.82 -27.64
CA GLY A 601 -6.26 46.77 -28.12
C GLY A 601 -5.21 47.27 -27.11
N GLU A 602 -5.64 47.72 -25.93
CA GLU A 602 -4.79 48.04 -24.78
C GLU A 602 -4.81 46.87 -23.77
N PHE A 603 -3.73 46.68 -23.02
CA PHE A 603 -3.73 45.77 -21.87
C PHE A 603 -4.23 46.51 -20.62
N ARG A 604 -5.22 45.92 -19.93
CA ARG A 604 -5.87 46.47 -18.74
C ARG A 604 -5.77 45.51 -17.56
N ASP A 605 -5.07 45.94 -16.51
CA ASP A 605 -5.00 45.17 -15.27
C ASP A 605 -6.29 45.38 -14.46
N SER A 606 -7.01 44.28 -14.25
CA SER A 606 -8.26 44.23 -13.48
C SER A 606 -8.03 43.50 -12.16
N LEU A 607 -8.48 44.09 -11.06
CA LEU A 607 -8.19 43.62 -9.71
C LEU A 607 -9.39 42.91 -9.08
N TRP A 608 -9.15 41.77 -8.45
CA TRP A 608 -10.13 40.99 -7.69
C TRP A 608 -9.60 40.77 -6.28
N VAL A 609 -10.47 40.83 -5.27
CA VAL A 609 -10.11 40.55 -3.86
C VAL A 609 -11.03 39.47 -3.33
N THR A 610 -10.47 38.40 -2.77
CA THR A 610 -11.26 37.30 -2.17
C THR A 610 -11.13 37.33 -0.66
N GLN A 611 -12.26 37.58 0.01
CA GLN A 611 -12.30 37.99 1.42
C GLN A 611 -12.02 36.84 2.40
N ASN A 612 -11.21 37.09 3.42
CA ASN A 612 -10.88 36.17 4.51
C ASN A 612 -11.44 36.72 5.85
N PRO A 613 -12.33 36.03 6.59
CA PRO A 613 -12.79 34.65 6.39
C PRO A 613 -14.15 34.59 5.67
N GLY A 614 -14.23 33.78 4.63
CA GLY A 614 -15.50 33.51 3.93
C GLY A 614 -15.37 33.23 2.44
N LEU A 615 -14.18 33.50 1.85
CA LEU A 615 -13.82 33.25 0.46
C LEU A 615 -14.83 33.83 -0.55
N ARG A 616 -15.32 35.04 -0.28
CA ARG A 616 -16.17 35.80 -1.20
C ARG A 616 -15.29 36.64 -2.11
N SER A 617 -15.26 36.32 -3.40
CA SER A 617 -14.57 37.13 -4.41
C SER A 617 -15.38 38.36 -4.79
N HIS A 618 -14.79 39.54 -4.59
CA HIS A 618 -15.30 40.84 -4.98
C HIS A 618 -14.47 41.39 -6.16
N GLY A 619 -15.13 41.95 -7.17
CA GLY A 619 -14.45 42.55 -8.34
C GLY A 619 -15.25 42.46 -9.65
N PRO A 620 -14.67 42.91 -10.78
CA PRO A 620 -13.37 43.57 -10.86
C PRO A 620 -13.46 45.04 -10.41
N PHE A 621 -12.46 45.51 -9.66
CA PHE A 621 -12.39 46.91 -9.26
C PHE A 621 -11.90 47.81 -10.40
N ALA A 622 -12.48 49.00 -10.52
CA ALA A 622 -12.15 49.98 -11.55
C ALA A 622 -10.80 50.67 -11.25
N GLY A 623 -9.71 50.03 -11.70
CA GLY A 623 -8.35 50.45 -11.39
C GLY A 623 -7.93 51.82 -11.97
N PRO A 624 -6.81 52.39 -11.46
CA PRO A 624 -6.25 53.62 -12.01
C PRO A 624 -5.75 53.43 -13.45
N PRO A 625 -5.59 54.50 -14.25
CA PRO A 625 -5.19 54.41 -15.65
C PRO A 625 -3.82 53.72 -15.79
N VAL A 626 -3.82 52.54 -16.40
CA VAL A 626 -2.65 51.68 -16.55
C VAL A 626 -1.84 51.98 -17.81
N SER A 627 -0.54 51.72 -17.72
CA SER A 627 0.36 51.55 -18.86
C SER A 627 1.02 50.18 -18.76
N LEU A 628 1.39 49.61 -19.92
CA LEU A 628 2.28 48.46 -19.97
C LEU A 628 3.57 48.78 -19.20
N ASN A 629 4.02 47.83 -18.37
CA ASN A 629 5.17 47.89 -17.45
C ASN A 629 4.93 48.56 -16.06
N VAL A 630 3.69 48.73 -15.59
CA VAL A 630 3.43 49.05 -14.17
C VAL A 630 3.43 47.78 -13.31
N ASN A 631 4.09 47.84 -12.14
CA ASN A 631 4.00 46.82 -11.10
C ASN A 631 3.04 47.31 -10.00
N HIS A 632 2.06 46.48 -9.63
CA HIS A 632 1.19 46.75 -8.49
C HIS A 632 1.80 46.20 -7.21
N ARG A 633 1.56 46.86 -6.08
CA ARG A 633 1.87 46.42 -4.71
C ARG A 633 0.73 46.82 -3.79
N PHE A 634 0.67 46.18 -2.63
CA PHE A 634 -0.29 46.48 -1.57
C PHE A 634 0.46 46.55 -0.25
N ALA A 635 0.29 47.66 0.48
CA ALA A 635 0.85 47.92 1.79
C ALA A 635 0.15 49.15 2.38
N ASP A 636 0.01 49.21 3.70
CA ASP A 636 -0.41 50.44 4.40
C ASP A 636 0.73 51.46 4.33
N VAL A 637 0.50 52.61 3.67
CA VAL A 637 1.51 53.67 3.49
C VAL A 637 1.21 54.92 4.32
N ASP A 638 -0.01 55.11 4.84
CA ASP A 638 -0.36 56.28 5.67
C ASP A 638 -0.60 55.99 7.17
N GLY A 639 -0.72 54.72 7.53
CA GLY A 639 -0.77 54.17 8.90
C GLY A 639 -2.19 53.99 9.44
N ASP A 640 -3.17 53.66 8.60
CA ASP A 640 -4.57 53.48 9.00
C ASP A 640 -5.00 52.03 9.30
N GLY A 641 -4.17 51.05 8.94
CA GLY A 641 -4.36 49.62 9.14
C GLY A 641 -4.85 48.84 7.91
N SER A 642 -5.27 49.51 6.83
CA SER A 642 -5.74 48.88 5.58
C SER A 642 -4.73 49.03 4.44
N ALA A 643 -4.62 48.03 3.56
CA ALA A 643 -3.61 48.01 2.51
C ALA A 643 -3.97 48.89 1.29
N ASP A 644 -3.13 49.87 1.00
CA ASP A 644 -3.30 50.79 -0.13
C ASP A 644 -2.85 50.19 -1.47
N TRP A 645 -3.48 50.61 -2.58
CA TRP A 645 -3.09 50.15 -3.92
C TRP A 645 -1.98 51.04 -4.49
N LEU A 646 -0.76 50.51 -4.49
CA LEU A 646 0.45 51.14 -5.01
C LEU A 646 0.72 50.75 -6.48
N GLN A 647 0.95 51.73 -7.33
CA GLN A 647 1.40 51.57 -8.71
C GLN A 647 2.86 52.06 -8.85
N VAL A 648 3.78 51.12 -9.04
CA VAL A 648 5.21 51.35 -9.27
C VAL A 648 5.51 51.39 -10.77
N HIS A 649 6.06 52.50 -11.24
CA HIS A 649 6.47 52.71 -12.63
C HIS A 649 7.93 52.28 -12.88
N PRO A 650 8.36 52.05 -14.14
CA PRO A 650 9.73 51.63 -14.47
C PRO A 650 10.85 52.62 -14.10
N ASP A 651 10.51 53.89 -13.87
CA ASP A 651 11.40 54.95 -13.40
C ASP A 651 11.50 55.02 -11.85
N SER A 652 10.93 54.03 -11.16
CA SER A 652 10.79 53.98 -9.70
C SER A 652 9.93 55.10 -9.11
N SER A 653 9.12 55.80 -9.92
CA SER A 653 8.05 56.64 -9.40
C SER A 653 6.86 55.79 -8.93
N VAL A 654 6.14 56.28 -7.92
CA VAL A 654 5.03 55.55 -7.27
C VAL A 654 3.82 56.44 -7.10
N ARG A 655 2.66 55.89 -7.52
CA ARG A 655 1.33 56.45 -7.26
C ARG A 655 0.61 55.55 -6.27
N VAL A 656 -0.23 56.13 -5.42
CA VAL A 656 -1.12 55.37 -4.53
C VAL A 656 -2.58 55.76 -4.79
N ALA A 657 -3.47 54.79 -4.82
CA ALA A 657 -4.88 54.98 -4.50
C ALA A 657 -5.06 54.52 -3.05
N LEU A 658 -5.28 55.47 -2.14
CA LEU A 658 -5.50 55.15 -0.73
C LEU A 658 -6.77 54.31 -0.57
N SER A 659 -6.76 53.46 0.44
CA SER A 659 -7.88 52.62 0.85
C SER A 659 -8.97 53.44 1.56
N THR A 660 -9.96 52.76 2.12
CA THR A 660 -10.91 53.34 3.09
C THR A 660 -11.36 52.20 4.00
N PRO A 661 -10.86 52.10 5.23
CA PRO A 661 -11.11 50.98 6.13
C PRO A 661 -12.59 50.60 6.25
N GLY A 662 -12.88 49.32 6.01
CA GLY A 662 -14.23 48.76 6.07
C GLY A 662 -15.19 49.17 4.94
N ALA A 663 -14.73 49.87 3.89
CA ALA A 663 -15.57 50.24 2.75
C ALA A 663 -15.85 49.05 1.82
N ALA A 664 -17.10 48.92 1.36
CA ALA A 664 -17.50 47.88 0.40
C ALA A 664 -16.88 48.03 -1.02
N ASN A 665 -16.23 49.16 -1.28
CA ASN A 665 -15.28 49.35 -2.38
C ASN A 665 -14.05 50.06 -1.78
N PRO A 666 -12.94 49.33 -1.50
CA PRO A 666 -11.85 49.83 -0.65
C PRO A 666 -11.05 50.95 -1.30
N TRP A 667 -10.74 50.86 -2.60
CA TRP A 667 -9.94 51.86 -3.29
C TRP A 667 -10.80 52.73 -4.23
N THR A 668 -10.48 54.02 -4.30
CA THR A 668 -11.08 54.93 -5.29
C THR A 668 -10.26 54.96 -6.59
N SER A 669 -10.85 55.44 -7.68
CA SER A 669 -10.13 55.65 -8.95
C SER A 669 -9.22 56.90 -8.95
N GLN A 670 -9.11 57.61 -7.82
CA GLN A 670 -8.20 58.76 -7.67
C GLN A 670 -6.85 58.30 -7.13
N THR A 671 -5.78 58.63 -7.85
CA THR A 671 -4.39 58.38 -7.41
C THR A 671 -3.63 59.67 -7.17
N GLN A 672 -2.75 59.66 -6.18
CA GLN A 672 -1.75 60.70 -5.93
C GLN A 672 -0.33 60.15 -6.12
N VAL A 673 0.61 60.99 -6.55
CA VAL A 673 2.04 60.64 -6.59
C VAL A 673 2.61 60.79 -5.17
N ILE A 674 3.22 59.73 -4.65
CA ILE A 674 3.87 59.74 -3.33
C ILE A 674 5.40 59.74 -3.43
N ALA A 675 5.94 59.31 -4.58
CA ALA A 675 7.37 59.34 -4.90
C ALA A 675 7.55 59.61 -6.40
N GLY A 676 8.26 60.67 -6.77
CA GLY A 676 8.55 61.08 -8.15
C GLY A 676 9.76 60.38 -8.78
N GLY A 677 10.21 59.27 -8.20
CA GLY A 677 11.48 58.60 -8.54
C GLY A 677 12.47 58.67 -7.38
N VAL A 678 12.19 57.98 -6.28
CA VAL A 678 13.09 57.94 -5.11
C VAL A 678 14.16 56.87 -5.33
N GLY A 679 15.43 57.24 -5.24
CA GLY A 679 16.57 56.34 -5.44
C GLY A 679 17.15 56.38 -6.86
N GLN A 680 17.64 55.22 -7.34
CA GLN A 680 18.20 55.05 -8.68
C GLN A 680 17.23 54.23 -9.55
N PRO A 681 16.97 54.63 -10.82
CA PRO A 681 16.13 53.86 -11.73
C PRO A 681 16.67 52.43 -11.96
N GLY A 682 15.76 51.46 -12.06
CA GLY A 682 16.09 50.07 -12.39
C GLY A 682 16.22 49.10 -11.20
N GLY A 683 16.17 49.59 -9.96
CA GLY A 683 15.92 48.75 -8.79
C GLY A 683 14.45 48.33 -8.71
N THR A 684 14.15 47.12 -8.22
CA THR A 684 12.76 46.70 -8.02
C THR A 684 12.26 47.23 -6.67
N VAL A 685 11.23 48.08 -6.71
CA VAL A 685 10.68 48.72 -5.48
C VAL A 685 9.97 47.69 -4.60
N ARG A 686 10.08 47.85 -3.28
CA ARG A 686 9.31 47.16 -2.23
C ARG A 686 8.84 48.18 -1.18
N PHE A 687 7.88 47.73 -0.37
CA PHE A 687 7.28 48.48 0.73
C PHE A 687 7.20 47.55 1.95
N ALA A 688 7.62 48.03 3.11
CA ALA A 688 7.52 47.35 4.41
C ALA A 688 7.90 48.32 5.54
N ASP A 689 7.27 48.26 6.71
CA ASP A 689 7.68 49.06 7.87
C ASP A 689 8.99 48.48 8.45
N LEU A 690 10.10 49.20 8.33
CA LEU A 690 11.39 48.76 8.88
C LEU A 690 11.58 49.20 10.33
N ASN A 691 10.82 50.19 10.81
CA ASN A 691 11.15 50.95 12.00
C ASN A 691 10.19 50.69 13.19
N GLY A 692 8.93 50.34 12.89
CA GLY A 692 7.86 50.00 13.81
C GLY A 692 6.91 51.14 14.13
N ASP A 693 6.73 52.11 13.22
CA ASP A 693 5.80 53.24 13.38
C ASP A 693 4.40 53.03 12.77
N GLY A 694 4.20 51.92 12.05
CA GLY A 694 2.95 51.53 11.40
C GLY A 694 2.87 51.88 9.91
N ARG A 695 3.91 52.48 9.31
CA ARG A 695 3.90 52.85 7.88
C ARG A 695 4.90 52.07 7.07
N ALA A 696 4.51 51.66 5.88
CA ALA A 696 5.46 51.05 4.96
C ALA A 696 6.51 52.06 4.48
N ASP A 697 7.78 51.76 4.79
CA ASP A 697 8.95 52.45 4.27
C ASP A 697 9.19 52.07 2.79
N TYR A 698 9.96 52.89 2.08
CA TYR A 698 10.25 52.70 0.65
C TYR A 698 11.62 52.04 0.48
N LEU A 699 11.68 50.93 -0.26
CA LEU A 699 12.91 50.16 -0.50
C LEU A 699 13.15 49.95 -2.00
N THR A 700 14.41 49.95 -2.43
CA THR A 700 14.81 49.47 -3.76
C THR A 700 15.79 48.31 -3.64
N ALA A 701 15.41 47.15 -4.18
CA ALA A 701 16.26 45.96 -4.26
C ALA A 701 16.88 45.82 -5.66
N ALA A 702 18.21 45.78 -5.72
CA ALA A 702 18.99 45.53 -6.93
C ALA A 702 19.09 44.01 -7.23
N ALA A 703 19.50 43.66 -8.45
CA ALA A 703 19.58 42.27 -8.91
C ALA A 703 20.69 41.43 -8.24
N ASP A 704 21.64 42.08 -7.56
CA ASP A 704 22.67 41.44 -6.73
C ASP A 704 22.21 41.20 -5.27
N GLY A 705 21.05 41.73 -4.88
CA GLY A 705 20.52 41.71 -3.52
C GLY A 705 20.89 42.91 -2.65
N THR A 706 21.57 43.93 -3.20
CA THR A 706 21.78 45.20 -2.51
C THR A 706 20.44 45.91 -2.31
N VAL A 707 20.15 46.34 -1.08
CA VAL A 707 18.92 47.05 -0.73
C VAL A 707 19.24 48.43 -0.18
N GLN A 708 18.64 49.45 -0.80
CA GLN A 708 18.58 50.82 -0.28
C GLN A 708 17.20 51.07 0.34
N ALA A 709 17.11 51.85 1.41
CA ALA A 709 15.85 52.18 2.08
C ALA A 709 15.69 53.68 2.42
N TRP A 710 14.44 54.10 2.55
CA TRP A 710 14.00 55.45 2.93
C TRP A 710 12.79 55.37 3.86
N LEU A 711 12.87 56.01 5.04
CA LEU A 711 11.81 55.97 6.06
C LEU A 711 10.64 56.91 5.72
N ASN A 712 9.40 56.52 6.06
CA ASN A 712 8.15 57.16 5.67
C ASN A 712 7.61 58.19 6.70
N GLY A 713 8.01 59.45 6.55
CA GLY A 713 7.48 60.58 7.32
C GLY A 713 6.07 61.06 6.89
N GLY A 714 5.41 60.41 5.94
CA GLY A 714 4.06 60.76 5.47
C GLY A 714 3.95 62.01 4.57
N PRO A 715 2.72 62.49 4.33
CA PRO A 715 2.43 63.58 3.37
C PRO A 715 3.12 64.91 3.70
N LYS A 716 3.61 65.62 2.67
CA LYS A 716 4.16 66.99 2.82
C LYS A 716 3.06 68.05 2.84
N ALA A 717 3.20 69.02 3.74
CA ALA A 717 2.35 70.22 3.82
C ALA A 717 2.58 71.15 2.61
N GLY A 718 2.00 70.78 1.47
CA GLY A 718 2.18 71.42 0.16
C GLY A 718 1.86 70.49 -1.02
N GLY A 719 1.76 69.17 -0.79
CA GLY A 719 1.53 68.17 -1.83
C GLY A 719 2.80 67.77 -2.60
N GLY A 720 2.63 66.85 -3.56
CA GLY A 720 3.73 66.14 -4.21
C GLY A 720 4.30 65.03 -3.32
N ASP A 721 5.52 64.58 -3.64
CA ASP A 721 6.25 63.53 -2.94
C ASP A 721 6.14 63.62 -1.41
N TRP A 722 6.04 62.47 -0.75
CA TRP A 722 5.98 62.35 0.71
C TRP A 722 7.38 62.46 1.34
N TYR A 723 7.45 62.55 2.67
CA TYR A 723 8.73 62.62 3.38
C TYR A 723 9.43 61.26 3.37
N TRP A 724 10.40 61.08 2.47
CA TRP A 724 11.24 59.88 2.37
C TRP A 724 12.64 60.17 2.93
N GLN A 725 12.91 59.79 4.18
CA GLN A 725 14.20 60.04 4.82
C GLN A 725 15.23 58.98 4.40
N PRO A 726 16.32 59.33 3.68
CA PRO A 726 17.28 58.33 3.21
C PRO A 726 18.01 57.64 4.36
N LEU A 727 17.96 56.31 4.36
CA LEU A 727 18.68 55.44 5.29
C LEU A 727 19.96 54.86 4.65
N GLY A 728 19.96 54.70 3.33
CA GLY A 728 21.08 54.19 2.55
C GLY A 728 21.07 52.67 2.43
N THR A 729 22.25 52.06 2.23
CA THR A 729 22.40 50.61 2.11
C THR A 729 22.08 49.91 3.42
N ILE A 730 20.99 49.14 3.45
CA ILE A 730 20.63 48.29 4.61
C ILE A 730 21.01 46.83 4.41
N SER A 731 21.12 46.34 3.16
CA SER A 731 21.63 45.00 2.85
C SER A 731 22.49 45.02 1.58
N THR A 732 23.41 44.06 1.45
CA THR A 732 24.51 44.06 0.47
C THR A 732 24.60 42.80 -0.39
N GLY A 733 23.57 41.93 -0.42
CA GLY A 733 23.56 40.81 -1.37
C GLY A 733 22.60 39.67 -1.06
N LEU A 734 22.35 38.84 -2.08
CA LEU A 734 21.65 37.55 -1.97
C LEU A 734 22.60 36.43 -1.54
N ARG A 735 22.09 35.39 -0.86
CA ARG A 735 22.82 34.14 -0.60
C ARG A 735 22.95 33.28 -1.86
N ALA A 736 22.03 33.42 -2.82
CA ALA A 736 22.03 32.70 -4.09
C ALA A 736 21.58 33.58 -5.26
N ALA A 737 22.07 33.28 -6.47
CA ALA A 737 21.60 33.95 -7.68
C ALA A 737 20.11 33.63 -7.90
N ASN A 738 19.31 34.69 -8.13
CA ASN A 738 17.85 34.67 -8.30
C ASN A 738 17.01 34.46 -7.02
N SER A 739 17.56 34.55 -5.80
CA SER A 739 16.75 34.62 -4.58
C SER A 739 15.73 35.77 -4.61
N GLN A 740 14.53 35.54 -4.07
CA GLN A 740 13.52 36.57 -3.83
C GLN A 740 13.68 37.15 -2.42
N LEU A 741 13.92 38.45 -2.33
CA LEU A 741 13.85 39.15 -1.06
C LEU A 741 12.38 39.46 -0.68
N LYS A 742 12.01 39.11 0.55
CA LYS A 742 10.76 39.53 1.23
C LYS A 742 11.12 40.33 2.49
N PHE A 743 10.20 41.18 2.92
CA PHE A 743 10.30 41.98 4.13
C PHE A 743 9.02 41.80 4.94
N VAL A 744 9.09 41.31 6.17
CA VAL A 744 7.91 41.03 7.00
C VAL A 744 8.31 40.90 8.48
N ASP A 745 7.50 41.39 9.43
CA ASP A 745 7.76 41.26 10.87
C ASP A 745 7.52 39.81 11.31
N LEU A 746 8.55 38.97 11.30
CA LEU A 746 8.36 37.53 11.49
C LEU A 746 8.30 37.13 12.98
N ASP A 747 8.95 37.90 13.85
CA ASP A 747 9.04 37.60 15.29
C ASP A 747 8.06 38.40 16.18
N GLY A 748 7.41 39.44 15.63
CA GLY A 748 6.36 40.21 16.27
C GLY A 748 6.84 41.44 17.04
N ASP A 749 8.04 41.97 16.74
CA ASP A 749 8.56 43.19 17.36
C ASP A 749 8.13 44.51 16.68
N ARG A 750 7.29 44.38 15.63
CA ARG A 750 6.76 45.41 14.72
C ARG A 750 7.71 45.88 13.62
N ARG A 751 8.85 45.23 13.41
CA ARG A 751 9.80 45.61 12.36
C ARG A 751 9.94 44.54 11.32
N ALA A 752 9.86 44.92 10.05
CA ALA A 752 10.04 43.98 8.96
C ALA A 752 11.47 43.38 8.96
N ASP A 753 11.54 42.08 9.22
CA ASP A 753 12.72 41.25 9.04
C ASP A 753 13.01 41.03 7.55
N LEU A 754 14.26 40.72 7.22
CA LEU A 754 14.70 40.42 5.86
C LEU A 754 14.74 38.91 5.64
N LEU A 755 13.99 38.43 4.64
CA LEU A 755 13.98 37.03 4.22
C LEU A 755 14.61 36.88 2.83
N ASP A 756 15.62 36.02 2.71
CA ASP A 756 16.19 35.56 1.43
C ASP A 756 15.56 34.21 1.06
N VAL A 757 14.65 34.20 0.06
CA VAL A 757 13.88 33.02 -0.34
C VAL A 757 14.39 32.48 -1.68
N ASN A 758 14.86 31.23 -1.71
CA ASN A 758 15.18 30.50 -2.93
C ASN A 758 13.87 30.14 -3.68
N PRO A 759 13.63 30.65 -4.90
CA PRO A 759 12.36 30.45 -5.61
C PRO A 759 12.17 29.04 -6.18
N VAL A 760 13.19 28.17 -6.14
CA VAL A 760 13.12 26.80 -6.67
C VAL A 760 12.94 25.78 -5.55
N THR A 761 13.61 25.95 -4.41
CA THR A 761 13.57 25.00 -3.29
C THR A 761 12.63 25.41 -2.16
N GLY A 762 12.17 26.67 -2.15
CA GLY A 762 11.51 27.25 -0.99
C GLY A 762 12.41 27.34 0.25
N GLU A 763 13.74 27.30 0.09
CA GLU A 763 14.68 27.55 1.19
C GLU A 763 14.68 29.04 1.56
N THR A 764 14.37 29.40 2.80
CA THR A 764 14.34 30.80 3.27
C THR A 764 15.32 31.02 4.39
N TRP A 765 16.10 32.11 4.35
CA TRP A 765 16.98 32.53 5.43
C TRP A 765 16.49 33.82 6.11
N LEU A 766 16.42 33.78 7.44
CA LEU A 766 16.00 34.90 8.29
C LEU A 766 17.20 35.76 8.72
N TRP A 767 17.07 37.06 8.47
CA TRP A 767 17.88 38.12 9.06
C TRP A 767 16.96 39.03 9.88
N ARG A 768 17.09 38.98 11.21
CA ARG A 768 16.25 39.77 12.12
C ARG A 768 16.64 41.25 12.11
N ASN A 769 15.66 42.14 12.03
CA ASN A 769 15.83 43.59 12.03
C ASN A 769 16.12 44.15 13.44
N GLY A 770 17.38 44.44 13.73
CA GLY A 770 17.79 45.10 14.98
C GLY A 770 17.46 46.59 15.05
N GLY A 771 16.96 47.17 13.95
CA GLY A 771 16.79 48.61 13.77
C GLY A 771 18.13 49.35 13.70
N GLN A 772 18.13 50.61 14.15
CA GLN A 772 19.34 51.42 14.33
C GLN A 772 19.73 51.48 15.82
N PRO A 773 20.84 50.83 16.25
CA PRO A 773 21.47 51.15 17.53
C PRO A 773 21.94 52.61 17.53
N GLY A 774 22.22 53.21 18.70
CA GLY A 774 22.55 54.63 18.87
C GLY A 774 23.88 55.10 18.26
N GLY A 775 24.04 54.98 16.94
CA GLY A 775 25.21 55.27 16.13
C GLY A 775 24.87 55.19 14.63
N THR A 776 25.88 55.13 13.76
CA THR A 776 25.70 55.17 12.30
C THR A 776 25.70 53.76 11.68
N GLY A 777 24.54 53.11 11.65
CA GLY A 777 24.33 51.85 10.91
C GLY A 777 23.03 51.14 11.30
N TRP A 778 22.40 50.50 10.33
CA TRP A 778 21.31 49.55 10.57
C TRP A 778 21.89 48.18 10.95
N THR A 779 21.24 47.42 11.83
CA THR A 779 21.72 46.10 12.24
C THR A 779 20.79 44.98 11.82
N TRP A 780 21.40 43.92 11.27
CA TRP A 780 20.75 42.66 10.95
C TRP A 780 21.39 41.54 11.77
N GLN A 781 20.57 40.64 12.31
CA GLN A 781 21.05 39.47 13.04
C GLN A 781 20.68 38.21 12.25
N GLN A 782 21.68 37.52 11.70
CA GLN A 782 21.46 36.24 11.04
C GLN A 782 20.87 35.23 12.04
N ARG A 783 19.76 34.58 11.67
CA ARG A 783 19.15 33.49 12.46
C ARG A 783 19.36 32.12 11.82
N GLY A 784 19.48 32.07 10.50
CA GLY A 784 19.70 30.83 9.75
C GLY A 784 18.56 30.50 8.78
N PRO A 785 18.50 29.26 8.27
CA PRO A 785 17.38 28.79 7.49
C PRO A 785 16.11 28.62 8.36
N ILE A 786 14.96 29.03 7.83
CA ILE A 786 13.63 28.93 8.48
C ILE A 786 12.58 28.23 7.59
N THR A 787 12.94 27.87 6.35
CA THR A 787 12.21 26.93 5.49
C THR A 787 13.23 26.19 4.61
N GLY A 788 12.94 24.93 4.24
CA GLY A 788 13.52 24.21 3.10
C GLY A 788 14.99 23.72 3.16
N GLY A 789 15.22 22.48 2.68
CA GLY A 789 16.49 22.12 2.04
C GLY A 789 17.65 21.60 2.90
N ASN A 790 17.38 20.86 3.98
CA ASN A 790 18.45 20.26 4.80
C ASN A 790 19.43 19.38 3.97
N SER A 791 20.73 19.67 4.07
CA SER A 791 21.83 18.89 3.45
C SER A 791 22.70 18.14 4.47
N SER A 792 22.33 18.21 5.76
CA SER A 792 22.89 17.36 6.80
C SER A 792 22.31 15.94 6.73
N ARG A 793 23.07 14.96 7.22
CA ARG A 793 22.67 13.56 7.31
C ARG A 793 22.59 13.16 8.77
N VAL A 794 21.48 12.53 9.16
CA VAL A 794 21.33 11.90 10.47
C VAL A 794 22.14 10.60 10.53
N VAL A 795 22.84 10.40 11.65
CA VAL A 795 23.56 9.18 12.01
C VAL A 795 23.17 8.83 13.44
N TYR A 796 23.02 7.55 13.73
CA TYR A 796 22.81 7.04 15.09
C TYR A 796 24.11 6.42 15.62
N ALA A 797 24.57 6.85 16.79
CA ALA A 797 25.71 6.25 17.49
C ALA A 797 25.75 6.73 18.95
N ASP A 798 26.16 5.87 19.91
CA ASP A 798 26.36 6.28 21.31
C ASP A 798 27.58 7.21 21.39
N VAL A 799 27.38 8.50 21.67
CA VAL A 799 28.51 9.42 21.90
C VAL A 799 28.82 9.61 23.37
N ASN A 800 27.93 9.24 24.27
CA ASN A 800 28.02 9.57 25.69
C ASN A 800 28.60 8.43 26.56
N GLY A 801 28.40 7.18 26.14
CA GLY A 801 28.88 5.94 26.74
C GLY A 801 27.87 5.26 27.69
N ASP A 802 26.57 5.40 27.44
CA ASP A 802 25.51 4.76 28.25
C ASP A 802 24.97 3.44 27.66
N GLY A 803 25.38 3.09 26.44
CA GLY A 803 24.96 1.91 25.70
C GLY A 803 23.85 2.15 24.68
N ARG A 804 23.36 3.39 24.51
CA ARG A 804 22.29 3.73 23.57
C ARG A 804 22.77 4.65 22.46
N ALA A 805 22.28 4.41 21.25
CA ALA A 805 22.58 5.26 20.12
C ALA A 805 21.90 6.63 20.25
N ASP A 806 22.73 7.67 20.30
CA ASP A 806 22.31 9.07 20.29
C ASP A 806 22.02 9.54 18.85
N TYR A 807 21.14 10.52 18.69
CA TYR A 807 20.81 11.11 17.39
C TYR A 807 21.85 12.18 17.03
N LEU A 808 22.55 12.03 15.91
CA LEU A 808 23.60 12.94 15.46
C LEU A 808 23.24 13.55 14.10
N GLN A 809 23.12 14.87 14.02
CA GLN A 809 22.92 15.60 12.78
C GLN A 809 24.27 16.08 12.23
N VAL A 810 24.76 15.44 11.16
CA VAL A 810 26.05 15.73 10.54
C VAL A 810 25.90 16.67 9.35
N ASN A 811 26.30 17.92 9.51
CA ASN A 811 26.19 18.97 8.49
C ASN A 811 27.20 18.80 7.34
N ALA A 812 26.93 19.47 6.22
CA ALA A 812 27.74 19.34 4.99
C ALA A 812 29.21 19.80 5.16
N ASP A 813 29.48 20.69 6.12
CA ASP A 813 30.81 21.18 6.52
C ASP A 813 31.52 20.27 7.55
N SER A 814 30.93 19.13 7.88
CA SER A 814 31.31 18.16 8.91
C SER A 814 31.11 18.59 10.37
N SER A 815 30.45 19.72 10.64
CA SER A 815 29.97 20.05 11.99
C SER A 815 28.83 19.12 12.42
N VAL A 816 28.67 18.89 13.73
CA VAL A 816 27.73 17.90 14.29
C VAL A 816 26.96 18.47 15.47
N GLN A 817 25.63 18.39 15.39
CA GLN A 817 24.72 18.60 16.52
C GLN A 817 24.21 17.25 17.05
N ALA A 818 23.97 17.13 18.36
CA ALA A 818 23.59 15.86 18.98
C ALA A 818 22.46 15.97 20.01
N TRP A 819 21.70 14.88 20.16
CA TRP A 819 20.65 14.69 21.15
C TRP A 819 20.82 13.32 21.81
N VAL A 820 20.94 13.32 23.14
CA VAL A 820 21.18 12.11 23.93
C VAL A 820 19.88 11.30 24.14
N ASN A 821 19.98 9.98 24.04
CA ASN A 821 18.86 9.05 24.02
C ASN A 821 18.32 8.68 25.42
N GLY A 822 17.31 9.41 25.88
CA GLY A 822 16.56 9.10 27.10
C GLY A 822 15.67 7.85 26.99
N GLY A 823 15.40 7.34 25.79
CA GLY A 823 14.51 6.21 25.53
C GLY A 823 13.02 6.60 25.44
N PRO A 824 12.10 5.62 25.51
CA PRO A 824 10.67 5.86 25.36
C PRO A 824 10.08 6.67 26.52
N LYS A 825 9.21 7.65 26.20
CA LYS A 825 8.51 8.46 27.22
C LYS A 825 7.42 7.64 27.92
N PRO A 826 7.33 7.63 29.27
CA PRO A 826 6.30 6.87 30.01
C PRO A 826 4.84 7.26 29.72
N GLU A 827 4.63 8.42 29.12
CA GLU A 827 3.32 9.02 28.81
C GLU A 827 2.93 8.93 27.31
N GLY A 828 3.79 8.35 26.48
CA GLY A 828 3.60 8.21 25.03
C GLY A 828 4.07 9.41 24.20
N GLY A 829 3.99 9.26 22.86
CA GLY A 829 4.54 10.21 21.88
C GLY A 829 6.02 10.00 21.60
N ASP A 830 6.64 10.96 20.90
CA ASP A 830 8.07 10.98 20.51
C ASP A 830 8.99 10.52 21.66
N TRP A 831 10.15 9.96 21.32
CA TRP A 831 11.15 9.58 22.31
C TRP A 831 11.74 10.76 23.11
N ALA A 832 12.37 10.45 24.23
CA ALA A 832 13.11 11.42 25.04
C ALA A 832 14.48 11.71 24.43
N TRP A 833 14.64 12.89 23.84
CA TRP A 833 15.87 13.34 23.18
C TRP A 833 16.42 14.59 23.87
N PHE A 834 17.59 14.49 24.48
CA PHE A 834 18.18 15.57 25.29
C PHE A 834 19.23 16.38 24.49
N PRO A 835 18.92 17.61 24.03
CA PRO A 835 19.81 18.38 23.16
C PRO A 835 21.15 18.71 23.83
N GLN A 836 22.25 18.39 23.16
CA GLN A 836 23.62 18.75 23.55
C GLN A 836 24.14 20.00 22.82
N GLY A 837 23.42 20.45 21.78
CA GLY A 837 23.89 21.49 20.86
C GLY A 837 24.95 20.97 19.89
N THR A 838 25.83 21.86 19.41
CA THR A 838 26.98 21.47 18.58
C THR A 838 28.03 20.77 19.43
N ILE A 839 28.29 19.50 19.15
CA ILE A 839 29.32 18.70 19.83
C ILE A 839 30.66 18.71 19.09
N ALA A 840 30.67 19.07 17.81
CA ALA A 840 31.86 19.28 17.00
C ALA A 840 31.64 20.38 15.96
N GLY A 841 32.51 21.39 15.91
CA GLY A 841 32.49 22.48 14.93
C GLY A 841 32.92 22.09 13.51
N GLY A 842 33.28 20.83 13.29
CA GLY A 842 33.69 20.28 11.99
C GLY A 842 35.19 20.41 11.71
N VAL A 843 35.67 19.61 10.75
CA VAL A 843 37.11 19.47 10.44
C VAL A 843 37.46 19.92 9.02
N GLY A 844 36.58 20.70 8.38
CA GLY A 844 36.78 21.23 7.03
C GLY A 844 36.66 20.18 5.92
N GLN A 845 35.98 19.06 6.19
CA GLN A 845 35.76 17.95 5.27
C GLN A 845 34.27 17.86 4.89
N PRO A 846 33.91 17.20 3.77
CA PRO A 846 32.50 16.94 3.45
C PRO A 846 31.84 16.06 4.52
N GLY A 847 30.68 16.48 5.05
CA GLY A 847 29.93 15.72 6.07
C GLY A 847 29.60 14.27 5.70
N GLY A 848 29.45 13.98 4.40
CA GLY A 848 29.27 12.62 3.87
C GLY A 848 30.45 11.67 4.10
N ASN A 849 31.64 12.20 4.42
CA ASN A 849 32.85 11.41 4.75
C ASN A 849 32.92 11.05 6.25
N VAL A 850 32.16 11.73 7.11
CA VAL A 850 32.17 11.50 8.57
C VAL A 850 31.50 10.16 8.92
N ARG A 851 32.04 9.45 9.90
CA ARG A 851 31.52 8.24 10.53
C ARG A 851 31.67 8.36 12.05
N PHE A 852 30.85 7.63 12.78
CA PHE A 852 30.90 7.51 14.24
C PHE A 852 31.01 6.03 14.58
N THR A 853 31.99 5.65 15.39
CA THR A 853 32.28 4.26 15.78
C THR A 853 33.34 4.25 16.90
N ASP A 854 33.32 3.30 17.82
CA ASP A 854 34.38 3.18 18.83
C ASP A 854 35.64 2.56 18.21
N LEU A 855 36.74 3.32 18.14
CA LEU A 855 38.02 2.81 17.64
C LEU A 855 38.92 2.26 18.75
N ASN A 856 38.63 2.56 20.02
CA ASN A 856 39.60 2.45 21.11
C ASN A 856 39.19 1.41 22.18
N GLY A 857 37.89 1.18 22.35
CA GLY A 857 37.26 0.21 23.26
C GLY A 857 36.80 0.81 24.60
N ASP A 858 36.46 2.10 24.64
CA ASP A 858 35.96 2.78 25.86
C ASP A 858 34.42 2.86 25.94
N GLY A 859 33.71 2.46 24.89
CA GLY A 859 32.26 2.46 24.78
C GLY A 859 31.66 3.70 24.11
N ARG A 860 32.48 4.66 23.63
CA ARG A 860 32.00 5.86 22.94
C ARG A 860 32.34 5.87 21.46
N ALA A 861 31.43 6.38 20.65
CA ALA A 861 31.69 6.63 19.26
C ALA A 861 32.68 7.79 19.08
N ASP A 862 33.83 7.47 18.48
CA ASP A 862 34.85 8.41 18.05
C ASP A 862 34.44 9.11 16.75
N TYR A 863 34.95 10.33 16.54
CA TYR A 863 34.70 11.09 15.31
C TYR A 863 35.71 10.69 14.25
N VAL A 864 35.24 10.16 13.12
CA VAL A 864 36.09 9.56 12.08
C VAL A 864 35.78 10.13 10.70
N VAL A 865 36.79 10.41 9.89
CA VAL A 865 36.65 10.82 8.48
C VAL A 865 37.29 9.78 7.56
N VAL A 866 36.47 9.19 6.69
CA VAL A 866 36.90 8.27 5.64
C VAL A 866 37.08 9.04 4.34
N ASN A 867 38.31 9.18 3.88
CA ASN A 867 38.64 9.96 2.67
C ASN A 867 38.40 9.14 1.39
N ALA A 868 38.23 9.82 0.24
CA ALA A 868 37.87 9.20 -1.04
C ALA A 868 38.89 8.16 -1.56
N ASN A 869 40.15 8.25 -1.13
CA ASN A 869 41.25 7.31 -1.37
C ASN A 869 41.32 6.14 -0.36
N SER A 870 40.31 5.97 0.48
CA SER A 870 40.22 5.03 1.62
C SER A 870 41.12 5.30 2.84
N SER A 871 41.84 6.42 2.90
CA SER A 871 42.60 6.77 4.13
C SER A 871 41.70 7.35 5.22
N VAL A 872 41.95 7.00 6.48
CA VAL A 872 41.08 7.33 7.62
C VAL A 872 41.79 8.26 8.59
N GLN A 873 41.08 9.31 9.02
CA GLN A 873 41.50 10.24 10.07
C GLN A 873 40.53 10.17 11.25
N ALA A 874 41.00 10.31 12.49
CA ALA A 874 40.17 10.12 13.68
C ALA A 874 40.49 11.08 14.83
N TRP A 875 39.48 11.31 15.68
CA TRP A 875 39.55 12.06 16.92
C TRP A 875 38.79 11.29 18.01
N LEU A 876 39.45 10.96 19.13
CA LEU A 876 38.84 10.12 20.17
C LEU A 876 37.93 10.92 21.12
N ASN A 877 36.86 10.30 21.61
CA ASN A 877 35.76 10.96 22.33
C ASN A 877 35.96 11.06 23.86
N GLY A 878 36.55 12.16 24.31
CA GLY A 878 36.67 12.51 25.73
C GLY A 878 35.35 12.88 26.43
N GLY A 879 34.25 13.07 25.70
CA GLY A 879 32.94 13.44 26.23
C GLY A 879 32.72 14.96 26.38
N PRO A 880 31.61 15.37 27.04
CA PRO A 880 31.19 16.77 27.11
C PRO A 880 32.18 17.67 27.87
N LYS A 881 32.43 18.86 27.32
CA LYS A 881 33.31 19.86 27.94
C LYS A 881 32.57 20.61 29.07
N PRO A 882 33.10 20.68 30.32
CA PRO A 882 32.41 21.32 31.45
C PRO A 882 32.10 22.83 31.31
N GLU A 883 32.74 23.51 30.37
CA GLU A 883 32.53 24.94 30.08
C GLU A 883 31.53 25.19 28.94
N GLY A 884 31.00 24.13 28.32
CA GLY A 884 30.23 24.19 27.07
C GLY A 884 31.08 24.40 25.81
N GLY A 885 30.39 24.38 24.67
CA GLY A 885 30.98 24.29 23.32
C GLY A 885 31.28 22.85 22.92
N ASP A 886 32.11 22.68 21.88
CA ASP A 886 32.58 21.39 21.38
C ASP A 886 33.01 20.43 22.50
N TRP A 887 32.69 19.16 22.30
CA TRP A 887 33.12 18.06 23.16
C TRP A 887 34.64 17.83 23.02
N ILE A 888 35.21 17.06 23.94
CA ILE A 888 36.65 16.85 24.01
C ILE A 888 37.07 15.84 22.95
N TRP A 889 37.58 16.31 21.82
CA TRP A 889 38.03 15.48 20.70
C TRP A 889 39.56 15.38 20.62
N PHE A 890 40.12 14.19 20.87
CA PHE A 890 41.57 13.96 20.89
C PHE A 890 42.12 13.53 19.50
N PRO A 891 42.76 14.42 18.72
CA PRO A 891 43.17 14.13 17.35
C PRO A 891 44.25 13.03 17.27
N GLN A 892 43.99 12.01 16.47
CA GLN A 892 44.93 10.91 16.18
C GLN A 892 45.70 11.12 14.87
N GLY A 893 45.27 12.07 14.03
CA GLY A 893 45.80 12.25 12.68
C GLY A 893 45.27 11.16 11.73
N THR A 894 46.10 10.72 10.78
CA THR A 894 45.77 9.60 9.88
C THR A 894 46.06 8.27 10.57
N ILE A 895 45.03 7.48 10.83
CA ILE A 895 45.14 6.16 11.49
C ILE A 895 45.24 5.00 10.50
N ALA A 896 44.89 5.22 9.22
CA ALA A 896 45.10 4.27 8.14
C ALA A 896 45.39 5.01 6.83
N GLY A 897 46.48 4.68 6.13
CA GLY A 897 46.88 5.29 4.86
C GLY A 897 46.00 4.92 3.65
N GLY A 898 45.09 3.96 3.82
CA GLY A 898 44.17 3.46 2.80
C GLY A 898 44.70 2.26 2.03
N VAL A 899 43.79 1.52 1.40
CA VAL A 899 44.04 0.21 0.75
C VAL A 899 43.96 0.28 -0.78
N GLY A 900 43.96 1.50 -1.35
CA GLY A 900 43.86 1.73 -2.80
C GLY A 900 42.44 1.61 -3.38
N ALA A 901 41.43 1.43 -2.53
CA ALA A 901 40.02 1.40 -2.90
C ALA A 901 39.36 2.79 -2.77
N ALA A 902 38.12 2.91 -3.26
CA ALA A 902 37.29 4.09 -3.02
C ALA A 902 36.83 4.13 -1.56
N GLY A 903 36.87 5.30 -0.91
CA GLY A 903 36.41 5.48 0.48
C GLY A 903 34.96 5.09 0.73
N ALA A 904 34.10 5.16 -0.30
CA ALA A 904 32.71 4.72 -0.24
C ALA A 904 32.54 3.20 -0.01
N ASN A 905 33.58 2.41 -0.27
CA ASN A 905 33.60 0.96 -0.09
C ASN A 905 34.15 0.53 1.29
N ILE A 906 34.59 1.48 2.13
CA ILE A 906 35.05 1.20 3.50
C ILE A 906 33.89 1.21 4.50
N ARG A 907 33.93 0.28 5.45
CA ARG A 907 33.11 0.21 6.67
C ARG A 907 34.05 0.15 7.88
N LEU A 908 33.51 0.47 9.05
CA LEU A 908 34.17 0.31 10.34
C LEU A 908 33.15 -0.38 11.25
N ALA A 909 33.52 -1.53 11.82
CA ALA A 909 32.67 -2.36 12.67
C ALA A 909 33.53 -3.39 13.43
N ASP A 910 33.19 -3.75 14.66
CA ASP A 910 33.88 -4.83 15.38
C ASP A 910 33.48 -6.18 14.78
N LEU A 911 34.42 -6.91 14.18
CA LEU A 911 34.16 -8.23 13.61
C LEU A 911 34.45 -9.36 14.61
N ASN A 912 35.17 -9.08 15.70
CA ASN A 912 35.86 -10.09 16.49
C ASN A 912 35.37 -10.21 17.96
N ALA A 913 34.67 -9.18 18.46
CA ALA A 913 34.18 -8.94 19.81
C ALA A 913 35.25 -8.47 20.84
N ASP A 914 36.25 -7.69 20.43
CA ASP A 914 37.21 -7.03 21.34
C ASP A 914 36.82 -5.60 21.78
N GLY A 915 35.75 -5.05 21.20
CA GLY A 915 35.19 -3.73 21.49
C GLY A 915 35.66 -2.63 20.55
N ARG A 916 36.45 -2.93 19.51
CA ARG A 916 37.00 -1.93 18.58
C ARG A 916 36.53 -2.15 17.16
N ALA A 917 36.23 -1.05 16.48
CA ALA A 917 35.91 -1.09 15.06
C ALA A 917 37.12 -1.48 14.21
N ASP A 918 36.98 -2.59 13.48
CA ASP A 918 37.94 -3.10 12.50
C ASP A 918 37.81 -2.34 11.17
N TYR A 919 38.89 -2.30 10.38
CA TYR A 919 38.89 -1.67 9.06
C TYR A 919 38.42 -2.67 8.01
N VAL A 920 37.30 -2.38 7.34
CA VAL A 920 36.62 -3.33 6.44
C VAL A 920 36.44 -2.75 5.04
N LEU A 921 36.92 -3.45 4.01
CA LEU A 921 36.72 -3.15 2.60
C LEU A 921 35.66 -4.09 2.00
N VAL A 922 34.56 -3.51 1.49
CA VAL A 922 33.54 -4.24 0.71
C VAL A 922 33.75 -4.00 -0.79
N ASN A 923 33.96 -5.05 -1.55
CA ASN A 923 34.11 -5.00 -3.00
C ASN A 923 32.75 -4.96 -3.71
N ASP A 924 32.71 -4.49 -4.95
CA ASP A 924 31.45 -4.26 -5.68
C ASP A 924 30.63 -5.54 -5.93
N ASN A 925 31.26 -6.72 -5.89
CA ASN A 925 30.63 -8.05 -5.95
C ASN A 925 30.19 -8.60 -4.57
N SER A 926 30.19 -7.75 -3.53
CA SER A 926 29.91 -8.05 -2.12
C SER A 926 30.95 -8.91 -1.37
N SER A 927 32.12 -9.20 -1.96
CA SER A 927 33.22 -9.86 -1.22
C SER A 927 33.91 -8.89 -0.27
N VAL A 928 34.44 -9.38 0.86
CA VAL A 928 34.93 -8.53 1.96
C VAL A 928 36.36 -8.87 2.35
N GLN A 929 37.18 -7.83 2.52
CA GLN A 929 38.51 -7.89 3.11
C GLN A 929 38.55 -7.08 4.40
N ALA A 930 39.28 -7.55 5.41
CA ALA A 930 39.32 -6.89 6.72
C ALA A 930 40.71 -6.85 7.35
N TRP A 931 40.91 -5.87 8.24
CA TRP A 931 42.09 -5.71 9.07
C TRP A 931 41.66 -5.40 10.51
N VAL A 932 42.12 -6.21 11.46
CA VAL A 932 41.72 -6.13 12.88
C VAL A 932 42.47 -5.01 13.63
N ASN A 933 41.77 -4.30 14.53
CA ASN A 933 42.23 -3.09 15.20
C ASN A 933 43.07 -3.33 16.49
N GLY A 934 44.37 -3.48 16.32
CA GLY A 934 45.34 -3.53 17.42
C GLY A 934 45.56 -2.20 18.17
N GLY A 935 44.98 -1.08 17.71
CA GLY A 935 45.13 0.24 18.32
C GLY A 935 46.37 1.03 17.89
N PRO A 936 46.65 2.19 18.52
CA PRO A 936 47.71 3.12 18.11
C PRO A 936 49.13 2.55 18.28
N LYS A 937 50.03 2.90 17.34
CA LYS A 937 51.45 2.56 17.43
C LYS A 937 52.23 3.53 18.33
N PRO A 938 53.13 3.07 19.22
CA PRO A 938 54.00 3.93 20.02
C PRO A 938 54.87 4.90 19.21
N GLU A 939 55.28 4.49 18.01
CA GLU A 939 56.05 5.28 17.04
C GLU A 939 55.21 6.27 16.21
N GLY A 940 53.88 6.21 16.29
CA GLY A 940 52.95 7.03 15.52
C GLY A 940 52.75 6.59 14.06
N GLY A 941 51.93 7.36 13.33
CA GLY A 941 51.44 7.01 11.99
C GLY A 941 50.23 6.05 12.05
N ASP A 942 50.01 5.31 10.96
CA ASP A 942 48.97 4.28 10.88
C ASP A 942 48.94 3.38 12.13
N TRP A 943 47.76 2.98 12.57
CA TRP A 943 47.54 2.08 13.71
C TRP A 943 47.93 0.62 13.38
N TYR A 944 47.91 -0.27 14.37
CA TYR A 944 48.15 -1.71 14.17
C TYR A 944 46.95 -2.39 13.50
N TRP A 945 46.94 -2.43 12.17
CA TRP A 945 45.92 -3.09 11.37
C TRP A 945 46.36 -4.51 10.97
N VAL A 946 45.76 -5.54 11.58
CA VAL A 946 46.16 -6.96 11.38
C VAL A 946 45.36 -7.59 10.23
N PRO A 947 45.96 -7.82 9.04
CA PRO A 947 45.21 -8.26 7.86
C PRO A 947 44.63 -9.67 8.02
N GLN A 948 43.34 -9.81 7.76
CA GLN A 948 42.61 -11.09 7.76
C GLN A 948 42.52 -11.72 6.36
N GLY A 949 42.86 -10.96 5.31
CA GLY A 949 42.64 -11.35 3.92
C GLY A 949 41.17 -11.19 3.51
N THR A 950 40.70 -12.03 2.60
CA THR A 950 39.26 -12.10 2.25
C THR A 950 38.53 -12.92 3.31
N ILE A 951 37.59 -12.28 4.02
CA ILE A 951 36.79 -12.90 5.09
C ILE A 951 35.40 -13.37 4.60
N ALA A 952 34.96 -12.91 3.43
CA ALA A 952 33.75 -13.40 2.76
C ALA A 952 33.93 -13.31 1.23
N GLY A 953 33.64 -14.39 0.50
CA GLY A 953 33.72 -14.45 -0.96
C GLY A 953 32.66 -13.61 -1.69
N GLY A 954 31.63 -13.15 -0.97
CA GLY A 954 30.49 -12.39 -1.48
C GLY A 954 29.32 -13.27 -1.88
N VAL A 955 28.11 -12.69 -1.87
CA VAL A 955 26.84 -13.41 -2.08
C VAL A 955 26.14 -13.03 -3.39
N GLY A 956 26.85 -12.34 -4.30
CA GLY A 956 26.32 -11.89 -5.59
C GLY A 956 25.54 -10.57 -5.55
N ALA A 957 25.37 -9.97 -4.38
CA ALA A 957 24.82 -8.63 -4.22
C ALA A 957 25.81 -7.54 -4.64
N ALA A 958 25.32 -6.31 -4.81
CA ALA A 958 26.18 -5.14 -5.03
C ALA A 958 26.84 -4.69 -3.71
N GLY A 959 28.15 -4.44 -3.70
CA GLY A 959 28.90 -4.08 -2.47
C GLY A 959 28.35 -2.87 -1.70
N ARG A 960 27.73 -1.90 -2.40
CA ARG A 960 27.06 -0.73 -1.78
C ARG A 960 25.88 -1.12 -0.88
N ASN A 961 25.27 -2.28 -1.11
CA ASN A 961 24.12 -2.80 -0.37
C ASN A 961 24.53 -3.52 0.93
N VAL A 962 25.83 -3.82 1.13
CA VAL A 962 26.31 -4.52 2.33
C VAL A 962 26.34 -3.57 3.54
N ARG A 963 25.93 -4.08 4.71
CA ARG A 963 26.11 -3.47 6.03
C ARG A 963 26.76 -4.47 6.99
N PHE A 964 27.24 -3.95 8.11
CA PHE A 964 27.79 -4.69 9.23
C PHE A 964 27.15 -4.12 10.49
N ALA A 965 26.54 -4.98 11.32
CA ALA A 965 25.81 -4.63 12.53
C ALA A 965 25.65 -5.90 13.41
N ASP A 966 25.74 -5.81 14.73
CA ASP A 966 25.41 -6.96 15.62
C ASP A 966 23.90 -7.02 15.85
N LEU A 967 23.24 -8.02 15.25
CA LEU A 967 21.80 -8.25 15.46
C LEU A 967 21.53 -9.39 16.45
N THR A 968 22.56 -10.02 17.00
CA THR A 968 22.44 -11.17 17.93
C THR A 968 22.64 -10.79 19.39
N GLY A 969 23.46 -9.77 19.65
CA GLY A 969 23.94 -9.34 20.96
C GLY A 969 25.23 -10.03 21.43
N ASP A 970 26.00 -10.67 20.54
CA ASP A 970 27.26 -11.36 20.86
C ASP A 970 28.52 -10.47 20.74
N ARG A 971 28.34 -9.22 20.28
CA ARG A 971 29.31 -8.17 19.92
C ARG A 971 30.09 -8.38 18.62
N ARG A 972 29.60 -9.22 17.70
CA ARG A 972 30.21 -9.36 16.37
C ARG A 972 29.29 -8.80 15.33
N ALA A 973 29.80 -7.88 14.53
CA ALA A 973 29.05 -7.35 13.41
C ALA A 973 28.78 -8.46 12.39
N ASP A 974 27.50 -8.75 12.20
CA ASP A 974 26.97 -9.71 11.25
C ASP A 974 27.01 -9.15 9.83
N TYR A 975 27.05 -10.03 8.83
CA TYR A 975 27.08 -9.63 7.43
C TYR A 975 25.64 -9.48 6.92
N LEU A 976 25.26 -8.26 6.53
CA LEU A 976 23.92 -7.94 6.06
C LEU A 976 23.90 -7.48 4.60
N VAL A 977 22.87 -7.87 3.85
CA VAL A 977 22.58 -7.36 2.50
C VAL A 977 21.22 -6.67 2.52
N LEU A 978 21.22 -5.37 2.20
CA LEU A 978 19.99 -4.57 2.10
C LEU A 978 19.50 -4.52 0.65
N HIS A 979 18.23 -4.75 0.43
CA HIS A 979 17.60 -4.71 -0.90
C HIS A 979 16.97 -3.34 -1.18
N ASP A 980 16.61 -3.10 -2.45
CA ASP A 980 16.12 -1.78 -2.89
C ASP A 980 14.76 -1.40 -2.26
N ASN A 981 13.97 -2.38 -1.82
CA ASN A 981 12.74 -2.24 -1.02
C ASN A 981 12.98 -2.16 0.50
N SER A 982 14.24 -2.05 0.93
CA SER A 982 14.73 -2.08 2.32
C SER A 982 14.60 -3.41 3.09
N SER A 983 14.33 -4.54 2.42
CA SER A 983 14.46 -5.86 3.08
C SER A 983 15.93 -6.20 3.36
N VAL A 984 16.17 -7.11 4.30
CA VAL A 984 17.52 -7.43 4.81
C VAL A 984 17.71 -8.93 4.84
N ASP A 985 18.73 -9.43 4.14
CA ASP A 985 19.26 -10.79 4.33
C ASP A 985 20.47 -10.77 5.27
N MET A 986 20.59 -11.77 6.15
CA MET A 986 21.61 -11.84 7.20
C MET A 986 22.42 -13.14 7.17
N TRP A 987 23.71 -13.02 7.52
CA TRP A 987 24.60 -14.12 7.88
C TRP A 987 25.29 -13.82 9.21
N THR A 988 25.15 -14.70 10.21
CA THR A 988 25.73 -14.48 11.54
C THR A 988 27.23 -14.76 11.61
N ASN A 989 27.96 -13.97 12.40
CA ASN A 989 29.44 -13.94 12.45
C ASN A 989 30.05 -14.93 13.47
N GLY A 990 30.27 -16.18 13.04
CA GLY A 990 31.01 -17.18 13.82
C GLY A 990 32.52 -16.93 13.97
N GLY A 991 33.09 -15.91 13.31
CA GLY A 991 34.51 -15.56 13.38
C GLY A 991 35.45 -16.38 12.48
N PRO A 992 36.78 -16.22 12.63
CA PRO A 992 37.77 -16.80 11.71
C PRO A 992 37.84 -18.33 11.75
N LYS A 993 37.99 -18.96 10.57
CA LYS A 993 38.20 -20.42 10.46
C LYS A 993 39.65 -20.81 10.79
N PRO A 994 39.91 -21.89 11.56
CA PRO A 994 41.27 -22.36 11.86
C PRO A 994 42.12 -22.75 10.65
N GLU A 995 41.47 -23.05 9.51
CA GLU A 995 42.10 -23.43 8.24
C GLU A 995 42.31 -22.25 7.27
N GLY A 996 41.83 -21.05 7.64
CA GLY A 996 41.90 -19.84 6.81
C GLY A 996 40.81 -19.75 5.73
N GLY A 997 40.88 -18.69 4.93
CA GLY A 997 39.83 -18.31 3.96
C GLY A 997 38.66 -17.59 4.63
N ASP A 998 37.49 -17.62 3.97
CA ASP A 998 36.24 -17.05 4.47
C ASP A 998 35.99 -17.42 5.94
N TRP A 999 35.48 -16.48 6.73
CA TRP A 999 35.06 -16.70 8.11
C TRP A 999 33.80 -17.58 8.21
N TYR A 1000 33.40 -17.98 9.41
CA TYR A 1000 32.15 -18.69 9.63
C TYR A 1000 30.97 -17.71 9.49
N TRP A 1001 30.28 -17.77 8.36
CA TRP A 1001 29.06 -17.00 8.08
C TRP A 1001 27.87 -17.95 7.98
N ALA A 1002 26.96 -17.92 8.95
CA ALA A 1002 25.80 -18.81 8.97
C ALA A 1002 24.53 -18.08 8.48
N PRO A 1003 23.96 -18.44 7.31
CA PRO A 1003 22.81 -17.74 6.74
C PRO A 1003 21.56 -17.87 7.61
N GLN A 1004 20.92 -16.74 7.92
CA GLN A 1004 19.59 -16.68 8.53
C GLN A 1004 18.48 -16.47 7.49
N GLY A 1005 18.85 -16.01 6.28
CA GLY A 1005 17.91 -15.61 5.24
C GLY A 1005 17.40 -14.19 5.46
N THR A 1006 16.21 -13.89 4.93
CA THR A 1006 15.58 -12.57 5.07
C THR A 1006 15.07 -12.36 6.49
N ILE A 1007 15.71 -11.45 7.23
CA ILE A 1007 15.40 -11.14 8.64
C ILE A 1007 14.51 -9.91 8.80
N ALA A 1008 14.38 -9.06 7.78
CA ALA A 1008 13.43 -7.96 7.76
C ALA A 1008 12.81 -7.86 6.36
N SER A 1009 11.48 -7.78 6.28
CA SER A 1009 10.73 -7.70 5.01
C SER A 1009 10.90 -6.37 4.26
N GLY A 1010 11.49 -5.38 4.92
CA GLY A 1010 11.57 -4.01 4.43
C GLY A 1010 10.29 -3.21 4.66
N VAL A 1011 10.43 -1.89 4.61
CA VAL A 1011 9.37 -0.90 4.87
C VAL A 1011 9.01 -0.09 3.62
N LEU A 1012 9.38 -0.62 2.44
CA LEU A 1012 9.26 -0.01 1.11
C LEU A 1012 10.03 1.32 0.92
N ALA A 1013 10.88 1.69 1.88
CA ALA A 1013 11.89 2.72 1.71
C ALA A 1013 13.03 2.22 0.81
N PRO A 1014 13.77 3.10 0.12
CA PRO A 1014 15.04 2.75 -0.51
C PRO A 1014 16.04 2.24 0.53
N GLY A 1015 16.68 1.09 0.30
CA GLY A 1015 17.66 0.49 1.23
C GLY A 1015 18.89 1.37 1.57
N SER A 1016 19.06 2.52 0.92
CA SER A 1016 20.02 3.56 1.32
C SER A 1016 19.60 4.41 2.53
N GLN A 1017 18.33 4.32 2.95
CA GLN A 1017 17.78 5.06 4.10
C GLN A 1017 17.93 4.29 5.42
N ILE A 1018 18.16 2.97 5.34
CA ILE A 1018 18.23 2.10 6.52
C ILE A 1018 19.57 2.24 7.25
N GLN A 1019 19.48 2.40 8.56
CA GLN A 1019 20.58 2.33 9.52
C GLN A 1019 20.28 1.23 10.55
N PHE A 1020 21.33 0.80 11.24
CA PHE A 1020 21.27 -0.09 12.39
C PHE A 1020 22.00 0.59 13.54
N ALA A 1021 21.43 0.54 14.74
CA ALA A 1021 22.07 0.98 15.98
C ALA A 1021 21.25 0.46 17.18
N ASP A 1022 21.90 0.10 18.30
CA ASP A 1022 21.18 -0.26 19.54
C ASP A 1022 20.52 0.99 20.13
N LEU A 1023 19.19 1.03 20.15
CA LEU A 1023 18.44 2.15 20.69
C LEU A 1023 18.11 2.01 22.18
N ASN A 1024 18.24 0.81 22.76
CA ASN A 1024 17.61 0.44 24.03
C ASN A 1024 18.61 0.02 25.14
N ALA A 1025 19.85 -0.31 24.75
CA ALA A 1025 20.98 -0.86 25.53
C ALA A 1025 20.93 -2.37 25.86
N ASP A 1026 20.27 -3.20 25.05
CA ASP A 1026 20.31 -4.67 25.16
C ASP A 1026 21.46 -5.35 24.38
N ARG A 1027 22.20 -4.56 23.58
CA ARG A 1027 23.30 -4.88 22.65
C ARG A 1027 22.91 -5.40 21.28
N ARG A 1028 21.64 -5.33 20.89
CA ARG A 1028 21.21 -5.65 19.53
C ARG A 1028 20.94 -4.38 18.77
N GLU A 1029 21.46 -4.29 17.56
CA GLU A 1029 21.16 -3.15 16.71
C GLU A 1029 19.72 -3.25 16.17
N ASP A 1030 19.01 -2.13 16.29
CA ASP A 1030 17.61 -1.99 15.90
C ASP A 1030 17.51 -1.50 14.45
N TYR A 1031 16.41 -1.81 13.76
CA TYR A 1031 16.21 -1.44 12.36
C TYR A 1031 15.62 -0.03 12.28
N LEU A 1032 16.35 0.89 11.64
CA LEU A 1032 16.00 2.32 11.57
C LEU A 1032 15.74 2.76 10.13
N ASP A 1033 14.53 3.21 9.84
CA ASP A 1033 14.17 3.88 8.58
C ASP A 1033 14.36 5.39 8.75
N VAL A 1034 15.51 5.90 8.29
CA VAL A 1034 15.93 7.29 8.50
C VAL A 1034 15.74 8.11 7.22
N ASN A 1035 14.73 8.98 7.21
CA ASN A 1035 14.41 9.84 6.08
C ASN A 1035 15.60 10.80 5.77
N PRO A 1036 16.25 10.68 4.60
CA PRO A 1036 17.51 11.38 4.30
C PRO A 1036 17.32 12.87 3.95
N ARG A 1037 16.09 13.39 4.00
CA ARG A 1037 15.79 14.83 3.83
C ARG A 1037 15.38 15.48 5.15
N THR A 1038 14.45 14.87 5.87
CA THR A 1038 13.91 15.45 7.12
C THR A 1038 14.71 15.04 8.35
N GLY A 1039 15.44 13.92 8.30
CA GLY A 1039 16.01 13.30 9.49
C GLY A 1039 15.00 12.55 10.36
N SER A 1040 13.74 12.45 9.93
CA SER A 1040 12.72 11.72 10.67
C SER A 1040 13.00 10.23 10.62
N THR A 1041 12.85 9.56 11.76
CA THR A 1041 13.20 8.15 11.91
C THR A 1041 12.03 7.34 12.44
N ARG A 1042 11.71 6.25 11.73
CA ARG A 1042 10.88 5.16 12.25
C ARG A 1042 11.78 4.01 12.71
N ALA A 1043 11.42 3.33 13.79
CA ALA A 1043 12.26 2.27 14.37
C ALA A 1043 11.48 1.00 14.69
N TRP A 1044 12.18 -0.13 14.60
CA TRP A 1044 11.71 -1.46 14.98
C TRP A 1044 12.77 -2.09 15.90
N ILE A 1045 12.37 -2.43 17.14
CA ILE A 1045 13.30 -2.95 18.17
C ILE A 1045 13.52 -4.45 18.01
N ASN A 1046 14.76 -4.91 18.19
CA ASN A 1046 15.25 -6.26 17.92
C ASN A 1046 15.24 -7.18 19.16
N PHE A 1047 14.15 -7.92 19.37
CA PHE A 1047 14.05 -8.92 20.44
C PHE A 1047 14.57 -10.34 20.05
N GLY A 1048 15.03 -10.53 18.80
CA GLY A 1048 15.61 -11.77 18.26
C GLY A 1048 14.65 -12.92 17.94
#